data_AF-A0A951AZ06-F1
#
_entry.id   AF-A0A951AZ06-F1
#
_cell.length_a   1.000
_cell.length_b   1.000
_cell.length_c   1.000
_cell.angle_alpha   90.00
_cell.angle_beta   90.00
_cell.angle_gamma   90.00
#
_symmetry.space_group_name_H-M   'P 1'
#
loop_
_entity.id
_entity.type
_entity.pdbx_description
1 polymer ?
#
loop_
_entity_poly.entity_id
_entity_poly.type
_entity_poly.pdbx_seq_one_letter_code
_entity_poly.pdbx_strand_id
1 'polypeptide(L)'
;MSVTVEHKLTPTPEPPRLPLGPAEVAEAVRAACLRIAPLWPLKNFVAVNPFLGFSGQTFHATVATLHRVARIGVLMPRRFYLEAVRDGEIEERDLVTALADAPKDWKLPPSVAALKSVPDRVGLSAIKHPAHVATVAEVLTELSDGDRQVAQTQFMVDEISRWCAQYFDLGQSVWRMPSRSLKPFAAWLSYVRYDLNPEVMGIAGFRRIVADLPTEPNAAIAAVVERQGVPDRAVTDYLHQALLDISGWAAYARYLQWKAEMIGDSDDSIEELLAIRVVWGYTLFAQRNDGKFRNAWRAAMSTAALPPQDEKLGDDPDLCIDMVLQEAYEAAFQRKLLAQLTRPRVSLHGQRPAVQAAFCIDVRSEVYRRAFEALSDSVQTFGFAGFFGFPIKFLRMGEAHGRNHCPVLLNPTFIVCEAVEDASPDEETEIMGLRLLRRRVAKAWKSFKLMAVSSFIFVESAGLWYGVKLLSDSLGLTRTVHDPDVDGMSESVIERLGPRIEPREVNGRSTGFDAKQRVDMAEAVLRAMSMTGPFARLVMLTGHASTTVNNPHASSLDCGACGGYTGEANARTASLILNDPAVRLQLQKRGITIPEDTWFLGCLHDTCTDEIRIFDEKHLPATHATDLQQLREWLARASSRTRHERAALLGITTGNSIDERVKYRSRDWAQVRPEWGLAGNGSFIAAPRARTRGLNLGGRAFLHDYDWHQDRNFATLELIMTAPVVVGSWINLQYYGSTVNNQVFGCGNKVLHNVSGTIGVLEGNAGDLRVGLAMQSLHDGRQYVHQPVRLNVIIEAPIEAINKVIAKNEMLRQLADNRWLHLWVMDEEGRVSHRYQKGLTWGVDTVGEC
;
A
#
# COMPACT_ATOMS: atom_id res chain seq x y z
N MET A 1 76.52 4.34 17.82
CA MET A 1 76.06 3.91 16.49
C MET A 1 75.52 2.50 16.60
N SER A 2 74.19 2.36 16.61
CA SER A 2 73.49 1.10 16.29
C SER A 2 72.00 1.42 16.23
N VAL A 3 71.51 1.62 15.00
CA VAL A 3 70.10 1.79 14.66
C VAL A 3 69.53 0.41 14.40
N THR A 4 68.55 -0.01 15.19
CA THR A 4 67.79 -1.26 14.98
C THR A 4 66.63 -0.95 14.04
N VAL A 5 66.64 -1.55 12.86
CA VAL A 5 65.59 -1.43 11.84
C VAL A 5 64.52 -2.49 12.13
N GLU A 6 63.30 -2.06 12.45
CA GLU A 6 62.12 -2.94 12.48
C GLU A 6 61.62 -3.22 11.05
N HIS A 7 61.68 -4.48 10.64
CA HIS A 7 61.06 -4.96 9.42
C HIS A 7 59.54 -5.05 9.60
N LYS A 8 58.79 -4.21 8.86
CA LYS A 8 57.36 -4.41 8.64
C LYS A 8 57.13 -5.73 7.90
N LEU A 9 56.48 -6.68 8.57
CA LEU A 9 55.93 -7.89 7.97
C LEU A 9 54.84 -7.51 6.96
N THR A 10 55.05 -7.85 5.70
CA THR A 10 54.03 -7.86 4.65
C THR A 10 52.90 -8.85 5.02
N PRO A 11 51.62 -8.52 4.78
CA PRO A 11 50.53 -9.46 5.04
C PRO A 11 50.68 -10.67 4.11
N THR A 12 50.67 -11.88 4.69
CA THR A 12 50.49 -13.13 3.94
C THR A 12 49.16 -13.09 3.19
N PRO A 13 49.11 -13.49 1.90
CA PRO A 13 47.85 -13.60 1.17
C PRO A 13 46.96 -14.65 1.86
N GLU A 14 45.73 -14.27 2.20
CA GLU A 14 44.71 -15.22 2.66
C GLU A 14 44.57 -16.35 1.64
N PRO A 15 44.41 -17.62 2.08
CA PRO A 15 44.13 -18.71 1.16
C PRO A 15 42.83 -18.41 0.37
N PRO A 16 42.73 -18.83 -0.90
CA PRO A 16 41.51 -18.64 -1.68
C PRO A 16 40.36 -19.30 -0.93
N ARG A 17 39.34 -18.51 -0.55
CA ARG A 17 38.11 -19.04 0.05
C ARG A 17 37.49 -20.05 -0.92
N LEU A 18 37.06 -21.18 -0.38
CA LEU A 18 36.27 -22.16 -1.13
C LEU A 18 34.98 -21.48 -1.61
N PRO A 19 34.45 -21.83 -2.79
CA PRO A 19 33.17 -21.29 -3.26
C PRO A 19 32.06 -21.57 -2.24
N LEU A 20 31.07 -20.67 -2.16
CA LEU A 20 29.95 -20.79 -1.23
C LEU A 20 29.32 -22.19 -1.27
N GLY A 21 29.12 -22.77 -0.09
CA GLY A 21 28.41 -24.04 0.05
C GLY A 21 26.93 -23.92 -0.33
N PRO A 22 26.23 -25.04 -0.61
CA PRO A 22 24.81 -25.03 -0.97
C PRO A 22 23.91 -24.33 0.06
N ALA A 23 24.23 -24.45 1.35
CA ALA A 23 23.48 -23.80 2.43
C ALA A 23 23.66 -22.26 2.43
N GLU A 24 24.86 -21.77 2.12
CA GLU A 24 25.15 -20.33 2.07
C GLU A 24 24.47 -19.67 0.86
N VAL A 25 24.42 -20.37 -0.28
CA VAL A 25 23.64 -19.92 -1.45
C VAL A 25 22.15 -19.88 -1.13
N ALA A 26 21.60 -20.91 -0.47
CA ALA A 26 20.19 -20.92 -0.07
C ALA A 26 19.84 -19.75 0.87
N GLU A 27 20.74 -19.40 1.80
CA GLU A 27 20.56 -18.24 2.67
C GLU A 27 20.66 -16.92 1.90
N ALA A 28 21.59 -16.81 0.95
CA ALA A 28 21.70 -15.64 0.09
C ALA A 28 20.44 -15.45 -0.80
N VAL A 29 19.88 -16.54 -1.30
CA VAL A 29 18.59 -16.57 -2.02
C VAL A 29 17.47 -16.05 -1.14
N ARG A 30 17.31 -16.62 0.07
CA ARG A 30 16.28 -16.19 1.03
C ARG A 30 16.41 -14.71 1.36
N ALA A 31 17.63 -14.25 1.66
CA ALA A 31 17.90 -12.85 1.98
C ALA A 31 17.58 -11.91 0.80
N ALA A 32 17.84 -12.31 -0.44
CA ALA A 32 17.48 -11.53 -1.63
C ALA A 32 15.96 -11.48 -1.84
N CYS A 33 15.25 -12.60 -1.67
CA CYS A 33 13.80 -12.68 -1.78
C CYS A 33 13.08 -11.84 -0.72
N LEU A 34 13.58 -11.83 0.53
CA LEU A 34 13.02 -11.04 1.63
C LEU A 34 13.18 -9.51 1.45
N ARG A 35 14.09 -9.07 0.57
CA ARG A 35 14.24 -7.64 0.22
C ARG A 35 13.11 -7.12 -0.69
N ILE A 36 12.42 -8.00 -1.40
CA ILE A 36 11.29 -7.63 -2.26
C ILE A 36 10.03 -7.43 -1.40
N ALA A 37 9.32 -6.32 -1.61
CA ALA A 37 8.04 -6.08 -0.96
C ALA A 37 6.90 -6.85 -1.64
N PRO A 38 5.92 -7.40 -0.89
CA PRO A 38 4.78 -8.10 -1.48
C PRO A 38 3.82 -7.18 -2.25
N LEU A 39 3.26 -7.68 -3.37
CA LEU A 39 2.24 -7.00 -4.18
C LEU A 39 0.91 -7.76 -4.12
N TRP A 40 -0.12 -7.13 -3.56
CA TRP A 40 -1.48 -7.67 -3.55
C TRP A 40 -2.13 -7.54 -4.94
N PRO A 41 -2.95 -8.52 -5.36
CA PRO A 41 -3.56 -8.48 -6.68
C PRO A 41 -4.67 -7.41 -6.77
N LEU A 42 -4.98 -6.94 -7.99
CA LEU A 42 -5.93 -5.84 -8.26
C LEU A 42 -7.28 -5.97 -7.56
N LYS A 43 -7.79 -7.20 -7.37
CA LYS A 43 -9.08 -7.46 -6.72
C LYS A 43 -9.12 -7.06 -5.23
N ASN A 44 -7.97 -6.91 -4.59
CA ASN A 44 -7.81 -6.57 -3.18
C ASN A 44 -6.47 -5.88 -2.95
N PHE A 45 -6.15 -4.94 -3.84
CA PHE A 45 -4.92 -4.19 -3.79
C PHE A 45 -4.90 -3.36 -2.51
N VAL A 46 -3.77 -3.41 -1.81
CA VAL A 46 -3.49 -2.56 -0.65
C VAL A 46 -2.15 -1.87 -0.89
N ALA A 47 -2.00 -0.67 -0.34
CA ALA A 47 -0.72 0.03 -0.37
C ALA A 47 0.28 -0.65 0.56
N VAL A 48 1.52 -0.84 0.09
CA VAL A 48 2.58 -1.54 0.82
C VAL A 48 3.83 -0.67 0.79
N ASN A 49 4.58 -0.64 1.89
CA ASN A 49 5.90 -0.03 1.88
C ASN A 49 6.81 -0.73 0.85
N PRO A 50 7.24 -0.06 -0.26
CA PRO A 50 8.11 -0.69 -1.25
C PRO A 50 9.50 -1.00 -0.69
N PHE A 51 9.85 -0.41 0.46
CA PHE A 51 11.11 -0.62 1.18
C PHE A 51 10.97 -1.59 2.36
N LEU A 52 9.88 -2.36 2.45
CA LEU A 52 9.60 -3.23 3.59
C LEU A 52 10.76 -4.17 3.92
N GLY A 53 11.41 -4.74 2.90
CA GLY A 53 12.55 -5.64 3.06
C GLY A 53 13.84 -4.97 3.57
N PHE A 54 13.83 -3.65 3.73
CA PHE A 54 14.93 -2.83 4.26
C PHE A 54 14.59 -2.20 5.62
N SER A 55 13.48 -2.59 6.28
CA SER A 55 13.08 -2.01 7.57
C SER A 55 14.17 -2.10 8.64
N GLY A 56 15.01 -3.15 8.59
CA GLY A 56 16.16 -3.35 9.47
C GLY A 56 17.35 -2.42 9.22
N GLN A 57 17.39 -1.71 8.08
CA GLN A 57 18.42 -0.72 7.74
C GLN A 57 17.88 0.70 7.94
N THR A 58 18.79 1.64 8.20
CA THR A 58 18.43 3.07 8.24
C THR A 58 17.90 3.52 6.88
N PHE A 59 17.01 4.53 6.89
CA PHE A 59 16.50 5.11 5.65
C PHE A 59 17.64 5.53 4.70
N HIS A 60 18.66 6.22 5.21
CA HIS A 60 19.79 6.68 4.39
C HIS A 60 20.69 5.54 3.89
N ALA A 61 20.93 4.51 4.70
CA ALA A 61 21.66 3.31 4.24
C ALA A 61 20.89 2.56 3.15
N THR A 62 19.55 2.57 3.21
CA THR A 62 18.72 1.98 2.15
C THR A 62 18.82 2.76 0.85
N VAL A 63 18.88 4.10 0.91
CA VAL A 63 19.13 4.93 -0.27
C VAL A 63 20.48 4.59 -0.89
N ALA A 64 21.54 4.47 -0.08
CA ALA A 64 22.86 4.06 -0.55
C ALA A 64 22.85 2.66 -1.17
N THR A 65 22.21 1.70 -0.49
CA THR A 65 22.12 0.31 -0.93
C THR A 65 21.42 0.19 -2.29
N LEU A 66 20.26 0.82 -2.45
CA LEU A 66 19.49 0.75 -3.71
C LEU A 66 20.19 1.49 -4.86
N HIS A 67 20.90 2.58 -4.55
CA HIS A 67 21.75 3.26 -5.53
C HIS A 67 22.93 2.39 -5.96
N ARG A 68 23.64 1.76 -5.02
CA ARG A 68 24.80 0.90 -5.28
C ARG A 68 24.43 -0.38 -6.02
N VAL A 69 23.34 -1.04 -5.62
CA VAL A 69 22.94 -2.36 -6.13
C VAL A 69 22.24 -2.26 -7.48
N ALA A 70 21.41 -1.23 -7.71
CA ALA A 70 20.56 -1.18 -8.90
C ALA A 70 20.43 0.23 -9.51
N ARG A 71 21.21 1.22 -9.05
CA ARG A 71 21.14 2.63 -9.49
C ARG A 71 19.74 3.23 -9.33
N ILE A 72 18.98 2.76 -8.35
CA ILE A 72 17.62 3.22 -8.07
C ILE A 72 17.67 4.40 -7.11
N GLY A 73 17.13 5.55 -7.53
CA GLY A 73 16.94 6.71 -6.68
C GLY A 73 15.71 6.57 -5.76
N VAL A 74 15.86 7.00 -4.50
CA VAL A 74 14.82 6.99 -3.45
C VAL A 74 14.49 8.42 -2.96
N LEU A 75 15.09 9.43 -3.57
CA LEU A 75 14.88 10.85 -3.29
C LEU A 75 14.38 11.55 -4.56
N MET A 76 13.74 12.71 -4.40
CA MET A 76 13.44 13.57 -5.55
C MET A 76 14.75 14.10 -6.16
N PRO A 77 14.76 14.48 -7.45
CA PRO A 77 15.90 15.16 -8.04
C PRO A 77 16.23 16.46 -7.29
N ARG A 78 17.51 16.81 -7.13
CA ARG A 78 17.97 18.01 -6.39
C ARG A 78 17.21 19.29 -6.74
N ARG A 79 16.94 19.52 -8.03
CA ARG A 79 16.10 20.65 -8.50
C ARG A 79 14.77 20.80 -7.77
N PHE A 80 14.09 19.71 -7.41
CA PHE A 80 12.80 19.75 -6.72
C PHE A 80 12.93 20.46 -5.37
N TYR A 81 13.97 20.11 -4.59
CA TYR A 81 14.21 20.74 -3.30
C TYR A 81 14.69 22.18 -3.44
N LEU A 82 15.54 22.47 -4.43
CA LEU A 82 16.00 23.84 -4.68
C LEU A 82 14.86 24.76 -5.13
N GLU A 83 13.92 24.25 -5.91
CA GLU A 83 12.66 24.95 -6.23
C GLU A 83 11.82 25.18 -4.98
N ALA A 84 11.68 24.18 -4.11
CA ALA A 84 10.99 24.34 -2.81
C ALA A 84 11.66 25.38 -1.89
N VAL A 85 12.99 25.52 -1.92
CA VAL A 85 13.73 26.60 -1.24
C VAL A 85 13.41 27.96 -1.88
N ARG A 86 13.46 28.05 -3.21
CA ARG A 86 13.21 29.30 -3.95
C ARG A 86 11.78 29.80 -3.74
N ASP A 87 10.82 28.88 -3.73
CA ASP A 87 9.39 29.19 -3.61
C ASP A 87 8.98 29.42 -2.14
N GLY A 88 9.93 29.30 -1.20
CA GLY A 88 9.73 29.55 0.24
C GLY A 88 8.99 28.42 0.95
N GLU A 89 8.82 27.25 0.32
CA GLU A 89 8.30 26.07 1.00
C GLU A 89 9.27 25.60 2.09
N ILE A 90 10.56 25.52 1.77
CA ILE A 90 11.68 25.28 2.69
C ILE A 90 12.27 26.63 3.10
N GLU A 91 12.23 26.93 4.40
CA GLU A 91 12.83 28.14 4.95
C GLU A 91 14.26 27.90 5.45
N GLU A 92 15.00 28.98 5.71
CA GLU A 92 16.39 28.89 6.21
C GLU A 92 16.51 28.08 7.51
N ARG A 93 15.56 28.24 8.43
CA ARG A 93 15.51 27.45 9.67
C ARG A 93 15.36 25.95 9.43
N ASP A 94 14.63 25.57 8.37
CA ASP A 94 14.41 24.15 8.04
C ASP A 94 15.73 23.51 7.55
N LEU A 95 16.54 24.27 6.79
CA LEU A 95 17.89 23.87 6.36
C LEU A 95 18.87 23.80 7.54
N VAL A 96 18.79 24.74 8.48
CA VAL A 96 19.62 24.72 9.70
C VAL A 96 19.33 23.48 10.53
N THR A 97 18.05 23.16 10.75
CA THR A 97 17.63 21.94 11.46
C THR A 97 18.16 20.69 10.77
N ALA A 98 18.00 20.58 9.46
CA ALA A 98 18.46 19.41 8.71
C ALA A 98 20.00 19.24 8.74
N LEU A 99 20.77 20.34 8.68
CA LEU A 99 22.22 20.30 8.81
C LEU A 99 22.67 19.91 10.23
N ALA A 100 21.95 20.34 11.26
CA ALA A 100 22.24 19.99 12.65
C ALA A 100 21.95 18.52 12.96
N ASP A 101 20.88 17.95 12.37
CA ASP A 101 20.48 16.55 12.51
C ASP A 101 21.34 15.59 11.67
N ALA A 102 22.15 16.10 10.74
CA ALA A 102 22.97 15.28 9.85
C ALA A 102 24.13 14.58 10.60
N PRO A 103 24.49 13.33 10.23
CA PRO A 103 25.65 12.65 10.79
C PRO A 103 26.95 13.44 10.60
N LYS A 104 27.78 13.48 11.66
CA LYS A 104 28.99 14.31 11.71
C LYS A 104 30.08 13.89 10.71
N ASP A 105 30.04 12.66 10.25
CA ASP A 105 30.97 12.10 9.27
C ASP A 105 30.59 12.45 7.82
N TRP A 106 29.44 13.09 7.58
CA TRP A 106 29.03 13.50 6.25
C TRP A 106 29.81 14.72 5.74
N LYS A 107 30.23 14.65 4.49
CA LYS A 107 30.91 15.75 3.78
C LYS A 107 29.88 16.73 3.22
N LEU A 108 29.44 17.67 4.06
CA LEU A 108 28.40 18.64 3.72
C LEU A 108 28.98 20.05 3.45
N PRO A 109 28.26 20.90 2.69
CA PRO A 109 28.59 22.31 2.55
C PRO A 109 28.68 23.01 3.91
N PRO A 110 29.63 23.95 4.11
CA PRO A 110 29.92 24.52 5.43
C PRO A 110 28.86 25.52 5.93
N SER A 111 27.89 25.90 5.10
CA SER A 111 26.85 26.87 5.46
C SER A 111 25.57 26.66 4.65
N VAL A 112 24.46 27.22 5.14
CA VAL A 112 23.18 27.26 4.41
C VAL A 112 23.32 27.99 3.07
N ALA A 113 24.09 29.07 3.03
CA ALA A 113 24.34 29.79 1.78
C ALA A 113 25.08 28.91 0.75
N ALA A 114 26.05 28.11 1.20
CA ALA A 114 26.75 27.16 0.34
C ALA A 114 25.80 26.06 -0.15
N LEU A 115 24.95 25.51 0.73
CA LEU A 115 23.95 24.50 0.38
C LEU A 115 22.95 25.01 -0.68
N LYS A 116 22.48 26.25 -0.56
CA LYS A 116 21.59 26.91 -1.55
C LYS A 116 22.26 27.12 -2.92
N SER A 117 23.59 27.17 -2.97
CA SER A 117 24.37 27.41 -4.19
C SER A 117 24.88 26.14 -4.87
N VAL A 118 24.56 24.95 -4.32
CA VAL A 118 24.99 23.68 -4.91
C VAL A 118 24.35 23.52 -6.30
N PRO A 119 25.15 23.20 -7.34
CA PRO A 119 24.60 23.04 -8.68
C PRO A 119 23.64 21.85 -8.75
N ASP A 120 22.58 22.03 -9.54
CA ASP A 120 21.74 20.91 -9.99
C ASP A 120 22.58 20.03 -10.92
N ARG A 121 23.06 18.90 -10.38
CA ARG A 121 23.71 17.87 -11.19
C ARG A 121 22.64 16.91 -11.69
N VAL A 122 22.72 16.55 -12.97
CA VAL A 122 21.77 15.63 -13.61
C VAL A 122 21.93 14.23 -13.01
N GLY A 123 21.14 13.94 -11.98
CA GLY A 123 20.82 12.60 -11.50
C GLY A 123 21.95 11.79 -10.86
N LEU A 124 21.55 10.92 -9.94
CA LEU A 124 22.37 9.88 -9.33
C LEU A 124 23.01 8.89 -10.35
N SER A 125 22.65 8.94 -11.63
CA SER A 125 23.11 7.98 -12.66
C SER A 125 24.56 8.17 -13.14
N ALA A 126 25.18 9.33 -12.86
CA ALA A 126 26.54 9.62 -13.33
C ALA A 126 27.65 9.17 -12.35
N ILE A 127 27.31 8.87 -11.08
CA ILE A 127 28.30 8.56 -10.04
C ILE A 127 28.39 7.04 -9.86
N LYS A 128 29.56 6.47 -10.16
CA LYS A 128 29.85 5.06 -9.90
C LYS A 128 30.09 4.87 -8.40
N HIS A 129 29.14 4.26 -7.70
CA HIS A 129 29.32 3.91 -6.29
C HIS A 129 30.44 2.86 -6.15
N PRO A 130 31.32 2.96 -5.14
CA PRO A 130 32.23 1.86 -4.80
C PRO A 130 31.40 0.59 -4.54
N ALA A 131 31.96 -0.58 -4.86
CA ALA A 131 31.29 -1.86 -4.62
C ALA A 131 30.01 -2.16 -5.43
N HIS A 132 29.75 -1.42 -6.52
CA HIS A 132 28.66 -1.67 -7.48
C HIS A 132 28.59 -3.15 -7.90
N VAL A 133 27.38 -3.69 -7.91
CA VAL A 133 27.09 -5.04 -8.42
C VAL A 133 26.47 -4.86 -9.80
N ALA A 134 27.14 -5.37 -10.84
CA ALA A 134 26.66 -5.24 -12.20
C ALA A 134 25.93 -6.50 -12.65
N THR A 135 24.83 -6.34 -13.38
CA THR A 135 24.23 -7.48 -14.08
C THR A 135 24.97 -7.78 -15.39
N VAL A 136 24.78 -9.01 -15.88
CA VAL A 136 25.21 -9.40 -17.23
C VAL A 136 24.66 -8.41 -18.26
N ALA A 137 23.38 -8.04 -18.14
CA ALA A 137 22.71 -7.10 -19.04
C ALA A 137 23.37 -5.71 -19.04
N GLU A 138 23.69 -5.17 -17.87
CA GLU A 138 24.36 -3.87 -17.75
C GLU A 138 25.73 -3.88 -18.43
N VAL A 139 26.55 -4.91 -18.17
CA VAL A 139 27.87 -5.03 -18.81
C VAL A 139 27.74 -5.20 -20.33
N LEU A 140 26.73 -5.93 -20.80
CA LEU A 140 26.45 -6.07 -22.23
C LEU A 140 26.06 -4.73 -22.88
N THR A 141 25.28 -3.91 -22.19
CA THR A 141 24.88 -2.57 -22.63
C THR A 141 26.05 -1.60 -22.64
N GLU A 142 26.88 -1.57 -21.58
CA GLU A 142 28.05 -0.66 -21.49
C GLU A 142 29.12 -0.93 -22.56
N LEU A 143 29.19 -2.17 -23.08
CA LEU A 143 30.18 -2.60 -24.08
C LEU A 143 29.76 -2.38 -25.54
N SER A 144 28.54 -1.92 -25.80
CA SER A 144 27.96 -1.90 -27.13
C SER A 144 27.47 -0.50 -27.51
N ASP A 145 27.95 0.04 -28.64
CA ASP A 145 27.46 1.27 -29.27
C ASP A 145 26.08 1.06 -29.98
N GLY A 146 25.09 0.37 -29.39
CA GLY A 146 23.74 0.26 -30.03
C GLY A 146 22.71 -0.78 -29.51
N ASP A 147 21.50 -0.64 -30.06
CA ASP A 147 20.17 -1.17 -29.65
C ASP A 147 20.01 -2.69 -29.47
N ARG A 148 20.87 -3.53 -30.07
CA ARG A 148 20.61 -4.99 -30.18
C ARG A 148 20.72 -5.75 -28.86
N GLN A 149 21.62 -5.35 -27.96
CA GLN A 149 21.82 -6.01 -26.65
C GLN A 149 20.78 -5.56 -25.62
N VAL A 150 20.40 -4.28 -25.66
CA VAL A 150 19.26 -3.73 -24.90
C VAL A 150 17.98 -4.49 -25.27
N ALA A 151 17.76 -4.76 -26.56
CA ALA A 151 16.65 -5.57 -27.04
C ALA A 151 16.66 -7.01 -26.50
N GLN A 152 17.82 -7.64 -26.30
CA GLN A 152 17.92 -9.01 -25.77
C GLN A 152 17.59 -9.09 -24.27
N THR A 153 18.00 -8.08 -23.49
CA THR A 153 17.64 -8.00 -22.06
C THR A 153 16.14 -7.74 -21.89
N GLN A 154 15.59 -6.80 -22.65
CA GLN A 154 14.15 -6.55 -22.65
C GLN A 154 13.37 -7.78 -23.09
N PHE A 155 13.83 -8.48 -24.13
CA PHE A 155 13.24 -9.72 -24.60
C PHE A 155 13.19 -10.80 -23.51
N MET A 156 14.26 -10.97 -22.72
CA MET A 156 14.26 -11.88 -21.59
C MET A 156 13.17 -11.52 -20.56
N VAL A 157 13.06 -10.23 -20.17
CA VAL A 157 12.01 -9.77 -19.25
C VAL A 157 10.63 -10.05 -19.84
N ASP A 158 10.43 -9.77 -21.12
CA ASP A 158 9.16 -10.01 -21.81
C ASP A 158 8.77 -11.50 -21.86
N GLU A 159 9.72 -12.40 -22.11
CA GLU A 159 9.47 -13.85 -22.09
C GLU A 159 9.14 -14.37 -20.69
N ILE A 160 9.88 -13.92 -19.66
CA ILE A 160 9.60 -14.27 -18.26
C ILE A 160 8.20 -13.75 -17.88
N SER A 161 7.90 -12.48 -18.19
CA SER A 161 6.61 -11.87 -17.90
C SER A 161 5.45 -12.57 -18.58
N ARG A 162 5.61 -12.93 -19.87
CA ARG A 162 4.57 -13.67 -20.61
C ARG A 162 4.31 -15.04 -19.99
N TRP A 163 5.38 -15.73 -19.59
CA TRP A 163 5.25 -17.02 -18.91
C TRP A 163 4.59 -16.87 -17.54
N CYS A 164 4.99 -15.89 -16.72
CA CYS A 164 4.38 -15.59 -15.42
C CYS A 164 2.89 -15.24 -15.55
N ALA A 165 2.52 -14.43 -16.54
CA ALA A 165 1.13 -14.07 -16.80
C ALA A 165 0.24 -15.29 -17.11
N GLN A 166 0.80 -16.33 -17.74
CA GLN A 166 0.10 -17.59 -18.01
C GLN A 166 0.07 -18.52 -16.79
N TYR A 167 1.19 -18.63 -16.07
CA TYR A 167 1.33 -19.51 -14.91
C TYR A 167 0.46 -19.05 -13.73
N PHE A 168 0.54 -17.76 -13.40
CA PHE A 168 -0.15 -17.18 -12.25
C PHE A 168 -1.61 -16.78 -12.53
N ASP A 169 -2.08 -16.83 -13.79
CA ASP A 169 -3.42 -16.38 -14.19
C ASP A 169 -4.53 -16.81 -13.22
N LEU A 170 -5.28 -15.85 -12.69
CA LEU A 170 -6.39 -16.08 -11.78
C LEU A 170 -7.75 -16.14 -12.50
N GLY A 171 -7.75 -16.40 -13.81
CA GLY A 171 -8.95 -16.65 -14.61
C GLY A 171 -9.26 -15.57 -15.65
N GLN A 172 -8.24 -14.84 -16.12
CA GLN A 172 -8.35 -13.97 -17.29
C GLN A 172 -8.31 -14.78 -18.59
N SER A 173 -7.44 -15.79 -18.66
CA SER A 173 -7.31 -16.64 -19.84
C SER A 173 -8.41 -17.70 -19.91
N VAL A 174 -8.91 -17.96 -21.13
CA VAL A 174 -9.83 -19.07 -21.40
C VAL A 174 -9.09 -20.42 -21.33
N TRP A 175 -7.81 -20.44 -21.70
CA TRP A 175 -6.97 -21.64 -21.70
C TRP A 175 -6.04 -21.64 -20.51
N ARG A 176 -6.06 -22.75 -19.76
CA ARG A 176 -5.19 -22.95 -18.59
C ARG A 176 -3.88 -23.58 -19.02
N MET A 177 -2.78 -23.18 -18.39
CA MET A 177 -1.46 -23.78 -18.59
C MET A 177 -1.47 -25.26 -18.15
N PRO A 178 -1.05 -26.22 -19.00
CA PRO A 178 -1.08 -27.64 -18.68
C PRO A 178 -0.18 -28.04 -17.50
N SER A 179 0.95 -27.36 -17.31
CA SER A 179 1.94 -27.66 -16.26
C SER A 179 1.77 -26.83 -14.98
N ARG A 180 0.60 -26.19 -14.79
CA ARG A 180 0.33 -25.35 -13.60
C ARG A 180 0.39 -26.10 -12.26
N SER A 181 0.26 -27.43 -12.27
CA SER A 181 0.39 -28.24 -11.05
C SER A 181 1.84 -28.42 -10.57
N LEU A 182 2.83 -28.08 -11.41
CA LEU A 182 4.25 -28.10 -11.03
C LEU A 182 4.64 -26.77 -10.38
N LYS A 183 5.70 -26.79 -9.55
CA LYS A 183 6.35 -25.58 -9.04
C LYS A 183 6.89 -24.71 -10.20
N PRO A 184 7.06 -23.39 -10.01
CA PRO A 184 7.35 -22.48 -11.12
C PRO A 184 8.58 -22.86 -11.96
N PHE A 185 9.72 -23.22 -11.36
CA PHE A 185 10.93 -23.57 -12.12
C PHE A 185 10.74 -24.85 -12.93
N ALA A 186 10.19 -25.89 -12.31
CA ALA A 186 9.88 -27.16 -12.99
C ALA A 186 8.85 -26.98 -14.13
N ALA A 187 7.82 -26.18 -13.90
CA ALA A 187 6.82 -25.82 -14.92
C ALA A 187 7.48 -25.07 -16.09
N TRP A 188 8.38 -24.12 -15.80
CA TRP A 188 9.11 -23.38 -16.81
C TRP A 188 10.07 -24.27 -17.62
N LEU A 189 10.84 -25.16 -16.98
CA LEU A 189 11.70 -26.13 -17.66
C LEU A 189 10.91 -27.03 -18.62
N SER A 190 9.71 -27.46 -18.22
CA SER A 190 8.82 -28.28 -19.06
C SER A 190 8.33 -27.55 -20.31
N TYR A 191 8.21 -26.22 -20.24
CA TYR A 191 7.81 -25.35 -21.34
C TYR A 191 9.00 -25.05 -22.27
N VAL A 192 10.12 -24.61 -21.69
CA VAL A 192 11.23 -24.00 -22.43
C VAL A 192 12.00 -25.00 -23.30
N ARG A 193 11.91 -26.30 -23.00
CA ARG A 193 12.46 -27.37 -23.85
C ARG A 193 11.91 -27.36 -25.28
N TYR A 194 10.71 -26.82 -25.47
CA TYR A 194 10.05 -26.73 -26.78
C TYR A 194 10.05 -25.32 -27.37
N ASP A 195 10.44 -24.31 -26.59
CA ASP A 195 10.37 -22.92 -26.99
C ASP A 195 11.54 -22.56 -27.92
N LEU A 196 11.20 -22.22 -29.17
CA LEU A 196 12.17 -21.79 -30.18
C LEU A 196 12.38 -20.28 -30.18
N ASN A 197 11.55 -19.50 -29.49
CA ASN A 197 11.60 -18.03 -29.50
C ASN A 197 13.00 -17.49 -29.15
N PRO A 198 13.71 -17.98 -28.11
CA PRO A 198 15.02 -17.42 -27.77
C PRO A 198 16.03 -17.60 -28.91
N GLU A 199 16.08 -18.79 -29.50
CA GLU A 199 17.02 -19.10 -30.59
C GLU A 199 16.67 -18.34 -31.87
N VAL A 200 15.38 -18.19 -32.18
CA VAL A 200 14.89 -17.36 -33.31
C VAL A 200 15.26 -15.88 -33.11
N MET A 201 15.21 -15.38 -31.88
CA MET A 201 15.61 -14.01 -31.53
C MET A 201 17.13 -13.84 -31.34
N GLY A 202 17.92 -14.85 -31.71
CA GLY A 202 19.39 -14.76 -31.77
C GLY A 202 20.11 -15.18 -30.49
N ILE A 203 19.41 -15.78 -29.52
CA ILE A 203 19.99 -16.37 -28.31
C ILE A 203 20.37 -17.83 -28.64
N ALA A 204 21.46 -18.01 -29.39
CA ALA A 204 21.92 -19.31 -29.87
C ALA A 204 22.24 -20.32 -28.75
N GLY A 205 21.76 -21.56 -28.92
CA GLY A 205 22.03 -22.68 -28.00
C GLY A 205 21.31 -22.57 -26.66
N PHE A 206 20.33 -21.68 -26.53
CA PHE A 206 19.56 -21.44 -25.30
C PHE A 206 19.08 -22.75 -24.66
N ARG A 207 18.37 -23.60 -25.41
CA ARG A 207 17.76 -24.82 -24.87
C ARG A 207 18.80 -25.82 -24.37
N ARG A 208 19.93 -25.94 -25.09
CA ARG A 208 21.05 -26.79 -24.67
C ARG A 208 21.67 -26.29 -23.37
N ILE A 209 21.93 -24.99 -23.26
CA ILE A 209 22.51 -24.39 -22.05
C ILE A 209 21.59 -24.60 -20.84
N VAL A 210 20.27 -24.43 -21.00
CA VAL A 210 19.30 -24.69 -19.94
C VAL A 210 19.27 -26.17 -19.56
N ALA A 211 19.34 -27.09 -20.53
CA ALA A 211 19.37 -28.53 -20.27
C ALA A 211 20.64 -29.00 -19.53
N ASP A 212 21.76 -28.27 -19.66
CA ASP A 212 23.04 -28.56 -18.99
C ASP A 212 23.09 -28.05 -17.52
N LEU A 213 22.03 -27.42 -17.03
CA LEU A 213 21.92 -26.93 -15.66
C LEU A 213 21.12 -27.88 -14.76
N PRO A 214 21.37 -27.87 -13.43
CA PRO A 214 20.55 -28.62 -12.48
C PRO A 214 19.06 -28.27 -12.57
N THR A 215 18.20 -29.24 -12.28
CA THR A 215 16.73 -29.06 -12.27
C THR A 215 16.18 -28.56 -10.95
N GLU A 216 16.98 -28.57 -9.88
CA GLU A 216 16.63 -28.01 -8.57
C GLU A 216 16.97 -26.51 -8.52
N PRO A 217 16.05 -25.61 -8.08
CA PRO A 217 16.22 -24.15 -8.18
C PRO A 217 17.51 -23.63 -7.53
N ASN A 218 17.75 -23.98 -6.26
CA ASN A 218 18.94 -23.51 -5.52
C ASN A 218 20.24 -24.07 -6.11
N ALA A 219 20.22 -25.30 -6.62
CA ALA A 219 21.38 -25.89 -7.28
C ALA A 219 21.67 -25.21 -8.62
N ALA A 220 20.62 -24.84 -9.37
CA ALA A 220 20.76 -24.07 -10.61
C ALA A 220 21.33 -22.67 -10.34
N ILE A 221 20.82 -21.97 -9.31
CA ILE A 221 21.35 -20.66 -8.89
C ILE A 221 22.82 -20.78 -8.48
N ALA A 222 23.17 -21.76 -7.64
CA ALA A 222 24.55 -21.99 -7.22
C ALA A 222 25.49 -22.21 -8.42
N ALA A 223 25.08 -23.07 -9.36
CA ALA A 223 25.85 -23.35 -10.58
C ALA A 223 26.03 -22.09 -11.44
N VAL A 224 25.02 -21.22 -11.55
CA VAL A 224 25.13 -19.98 -12.31
C VAL A 224 26.07 -18.99 -11.64
N VAL A 225 25.91 -18.76 -10.33
CA VAL A 225 26.74 -17.84 -9.53
C VAL A 225 28.21 -18.25 -9.60
N GLU A 226 28.50 -19.54 -9.46
CA GLU A 226 29.85 -20.10 -9.58
C GLU A 226 30.42 -19.90 -10.99
N ARG A 227 29.68 -20.28 -12.04
CA ARG A 227 30.14 -20.18 -13.44
C ARG A 227 30.34 -18.73 -13.90
N GLN A 228 29.60 -17.78 -13.33
CA GLN A 228 29.79 -16.34 -13.57
C GLN A 228 30.93 -15.75 -12.75
N GLY A 229 31.40 -16.43 -11.69
CA GLY A 229 32.44 -15.92 -10.81
C GLY A 229 31.99 -14.71 -10.00
N VAL A 230 30.73 -14.70 -9.56
CA VAL A 230 30.21 -13.65 -8.67
C VAL A 230 30.88 -13.82 -7.29
N PRO A 231 31.53 -12.78 -6.74
CA PRO A 231 32.18 -12.88 -5.43
C PRO A 231 31.18 -13.19 -4.32
N ASP A 232 31.55 -14.05 -3.35
CA ASP A 232 30.71 -14.46 -2.21
C ASP A 232 29.98 -13.28 -1.55
N ARG A 233 30.71 -12.18 -1.36
CA ARG A 233 30.21 -10.96 -0.70
C ARG A 233 29.11 -10.24 -1.48
N ALA A 234 29.01 -10.46 -2.79
CA ALA A 234 28.04 -9.83 -3.69
C ALA A 234 26.88 -10.75 -4.08
N VAL A 235 26.89 -12.02 -3.68
CA VAL A 235 25.87 -12.99 -4.14
C VAL A 235 24.47 -12.53 -3.81
N THR A 236 24.18 -12.15 -2.55
CA THR A 236 22.85 -11.64 -2.17
C THR A 236 22.45 -10.38 -2.95
N ASP A 237 23.38 -9.45 -3.16
CA ASP A 237 23.11 -8.21 -3.88
C ASP A 237 22.86 -8.46 -5.37
N TYR A 238 23.60 -9.39 -5.97
CA TYR A 238 23.41 -9.82 -7.36
C TYR A 238 22.05 -10.50 -7.57
N LEU A 239 21.67 -11.39 -6.66
CA LEU A 239 20.36 -12.05 -6.70
C LEU A 239 19.22 -11.06 -6.48
N HIS A 240 19.39 -10.08 -5.58
CA HIS A 240 18.43 -9.02 -5.37
C HIS A 240 18.28 -8.13 -6.61
N GLN A 241 19.39 -7.72 -7.23
CA GLN A 241 19.38 -6.97 -8.49
C GLN A 241 18.68 -7.75 -9.61
N ALA A 242 18.90 -9.06 -9.71
CA ALA A 242 18.20 -9.90 -10.68
C ALA A 242 16.68 -9.92 -10.47
N LEU A 243 16.21 -9.93 -9.22
CA LEU A 243 14.77 -9.80 -8.91
C LEU A 243 14.21 -8.43 -9.28
N LEU A 244 14.98 -7.36 -9.14
CA LEU A 244 14.54 -6.00 -9.47
C LEU A 244 14.22 -5.82 -10.98
N ASP A 245 14.84 -6.61 -11.87
CA ASP A 245 14.50 -6.61 -13.30
C ASP A 245 13.09 -7.16 -13.60
N ILE A 246 12.54 -7.96 -12.69
CA ILE A 246 11.19 -8.54 -12.73
C ILE A 246 10.45 -8.25 -11.41
N SER A 247 10.68 -7.06 -10.87
CA SER A 247 10.25 -6.62 -9.55
C SER A 247 8.76 -6.86 -9.26
N GLY A 248 7.87 -6.69 -10.22
CA GLY A 248 6.43 -6.86 -9.99
C GLY A 248 6.01 -8.32 -9.94
N TRP A 249 6.55 -9.18 -10.80
CA TRP A 249 6.30 -10.63 -10.68
C TRP A 249 6.97 -11.21 -9.43
N ALA A 250 8.16 -10.73 -9.07
CA ALA A 250 8.81 -11.05 -7.81
C ALA A 250 7.96 -10.61 -6.60
N ALA A 251 7.40 -9.40 -6.64
CA ALA A 251 6.52 -8.88 -5.59
C ALA A 251 5.22 -9.69 -5.47
N TYR A 252 4.63 -10.14 -6.58
CA TYR A 252 3.47 -11.02 -6.53
C TYR A 252 3.82 -12.41 -5.95
N ALA A 253 4.98 -12.98 -6.31
CA ALA A 253 5.46 -14.22 -5.72
C ALA A 253 5.74 -14.05 -4.22
N ARG A 254 6.32 -12.92 -3.79
CA ARG A 254 6.48 -12.56 -2.38
C ARG A 254 5.15 -12.49 -1.64
N TYR A 255 4.09 -11.99 -2.29
CA TYR A 255 2.74 -11.98 -1.72
C TYR A 255 2.21 -13.40 -1.46
N LEU A 256 2.48 -14.38 -2.34
CA LEU A 256 2.11 -15.78 -2.11
C LEU A 256 2.81 -16.35 -0.87
N GLN A 257 4.12 -16.11 -0.76
CA GLN A 257 4.92 -16.45 0.42
C GLN A 257 4.37 -15.78 1.69
N TRP A 258 4.13 -14.47 1.66
CA TRP A 258 3.57 -13.73 2.80
C TRP A 258 2.24 -14.33 3.28
N LYS A 259 1.35 -14.65 2.33
CA LYS A 259 0.05 -15.22 2.66
C LYS A 259 0.16 -16.63 3.26
N ALA A 260 1.11 -17.44 2.79
CA ALA A 260 1.38 -18.75 3.37
C ALA A 260 1.93 -18.61 4.81
N GLU A 261 2.90 -17.72 5.02
CA GLU A 261 3.50 -17.42 6.33
C GLU A 261 2.44 -17.02 7.36
N MET A 262 1.45 -16.20 6.98
CA MET A 262 0.37 -15.75 7.86
C MET A 262 -0.49 -16.89 8.43
N ILE A 263 -0.55 -18.04 7.76
CA ILE A 263 -1.31 -19.21 8.22
C ILE A 263 -0.39 -20.36 8.70
N GLY A 264 0.90 -20.09 8.85
CA GLY A 264 1.90 -21.08 9.28
C GLY A 264 2.29 -22.09 8.20
N ASP A 265 2.07 -21.75 6.92
CA ASP A 265 2.47 -22.53 5.75
C ASP A 265 3.69 -21.89 5.06
N SER A 266 4.20 -22.51 4.00
CA SER A 266 5.34 -22.02 3.21
C SER A 266 5.02 -22.00 1.71
N ASP A 267 5.55 -21.02 0.99
CA ASP A 267 5.50 -20.95 -0.47
C ASP A 267 6.85 -20.45 -1.00
N ASP A 268 7.43 -21.21 -1.92
CA ASP A 268 8.79 -20.98 -2.47
C ASP A 268 8.76 -20.32 -3.87
N SER A 269 7.62 -19.73 -4.27
CA SER A 269 7.43 -19.28 -5.66
C SER A 269 8.42 -18.19 -6.08
N ILE A 270 8.90 -17.37 -5.13
CA ILE A 270 9.85 -16.30 -5.44
C ILE A 270 11.27 -16.83 -5.65
N GLU A 271 11.68 -17.84 -4.88
CA GLU A 271 12.95 -18.55 -5.04
C GLU A 271 12.99 -19.29 -6.38
N GLU A 272 11.88 -19.94 -6.74
CA GLU A 272 11.69 -20.62 -8.02
C GLU A 272 11.73 -19.64 -9.20
N LEU A 273 11.12 -18.46 -9.05
CA LEU A 273 11.15 -17.40 -10.06
C LEU A 273 12.55 -16.77 -10.19
N LEU A 274 13.27 -16.60 -9.07
CA LEU A 274 14.67 -16.16 -9.08
C LEU A 274 15.55 -17.13 -9.90
N ALA A 275 15.34 -18.45 -9.74
CA ALA A 275 16.07 -19.43 -10.53
C ALA A 275 15.80 -19.27 -12.04
N ILE A 276 14.53 -19.09 -12.45
CA ILE A 276 14.19 -18.80 -13.87
C ILE A 276 14.97 -17.57 -14.36
N ARG A 277 14.93 -16.47 -13.61
CA ARG A 277 15.55 -15.20 -13.98
C ARG A 277 17.07 -15.32 -14.09
N VAL A 278 17.72 -15.95 -13.12
CA VAL A 278 19.18 -16.12 -13.09
C VAL A 278 19.66 -17.06 -14.20
N VAL A 279 18.93 -18.15 -14.47
CA VAL A 279 19.24 -19.07 -15.58
C VAL A 279 19.13 -18.36 -16.94
N TRP A 280 18.09 -17.57 -17.16
CA TRP A 280 17.97 -16.73 -18.35
C TRP A 280 19.16 -15.78 -18.52
N GLY A 281 19.53 -15.05 -17.46
CA GLY A 281 20.69 -14.16 -17.47
C GLY A 281 22.00 -14.90 -17.77
N TYR A 282 22.15 -16.12 -17.28
CA TYR A 282 23.30 -16.98 -17.59
C TYR A 282 23.37 -17.38 -19.07
N THR A 283 22.24 -17.60 -19.74
CA THR A 283 22.26 -17.92 -21.18
C THR A 283 22.82 -16.77 -22.02
N LEU A 284 22.51 -15.52 -21.65
CA LEU A 284 23.08 -14.32 -22.28
C LEU A 284 24.59 -14.21 -22.00
N PHE A 285 25.00 -14.47 -20.76
CA PHE A 285 26.41 -14.51 -20.36
C PHE A 285 27.20 -15.54 -21.17
N ALA A 286 26.67 -16.76 -21.29
CA ALA A 286 27.33 -17.88 -21.97
C ALA A 286 27.51 -17.66 -23.47
N GLN A 287 26.71 -16.77 -24.09
CA GLN A 287 26.81 -16.47 -25.51
C GLN A 287 27.94 -15.51 -25.88
N ARG A 288 28.33 -14.63 -24.95
CA ARG A 288 29.33 -13.62 -25.24
C ARG A 288 30.66 -14.00 -24.63
N ASN A 289 31.50 -14.63 -25.44
CA ASN A 289 32.79 -15.16 -24.99
C ASN A 289 34.00 -14.36 -25.46
N ASP A 290 33.78 -13.18 -26.04
CA ASP A 290 34.84 -12.33 -26.58
C ASP A 290 35.69 -11.69 -25.47
N GLY A 291 36.93 -11.34 -25.80
CA GLY A 291 37.89 -10.81 -24.83
C GLY A 291 37.46 -9.48 -24.20
N LYS A 292 36.69 -8.64 -24.91
CA LYS A 292 36.21 -7.36 -24.36
C LYS A 292 35.19 -7.62 -23.26
N PHE A 293 34.21 -8.48 -23.52
CA PHE A 293 33.21 -8.87 -22.54
C PHE A 293 33.83 -9.51 -21.30
N ARG A 294 34.70 -10.51 -21.46
CA ARG A 294 35.36 -11.17 -20.32
C ARG A 294 36.16 -10.20 -19.46
N ASN A 295 36.83 -9.23 -20.06
CA ASN A 295 37.61 -8.23 -19.32
C ASN A 295 36.70 -7.26 -18.56
N ALA A 296 35.63 -6.77 -19.17
CA ALA A 296 34.67 -5.89 -18.50
C ALA A 296 33.93 -6.62 -17.37
N TRP A 297 33.51 -7.87 -17.60
CA TRP A 297 32.88 -8.69 -16.57
C TRP A 297 33.83 -8.93 -15.39
N ARG A 298 35.10 -9.25 -15.64
CA ARG A 298 36.10 -9.40 -14.57
C ARG A 298 36.30 -8.10 -13.78
N ALA A 299 36.32 -6.95 -14.45
CA ALA A 299 36.42 -5.64 -13.80
C ALA A 299 35.17 -5.33 -12.95
N ALA A 300 33.98 -5.66 -13.47
CA ALA A 300 32.72 -5.55 -12.73
C ALA A 300 32.72 -6.44 -11.49
N MET A 301 33.13 -7.70 -11.59
CA MET A 301 33.22 -8.62 -10.44
C MET A 301 34.29 -8.20 -9.44
N SER A 302 35.40 -7.61 -9.90
CA SER A 302 36.41 -7.04 -8.99
C SER A 302 35.86 -5.86 -8.18
N THR A 303 35.06 -5.01 -8.83
CA THR A 303 34.32 -3.94 -8.15
C THR A 303 33.31 -4.53 -7.18
N ALA A 304 32.56 -5.54 -7.62
CA ALA A 304 31.63 -6.33 -6.82
C ALA A 304 32.32 -7.20 -5.74
N ALA A 305 33.64 -7.12 -5.53
CA ALA A 305 34.31 -7.75 -4.39
C ALA A 305 34.60 -6.75 -3.25
N LEU A 306 34.57 -5.44 -3.52
CA LEU A 306 34.87 -4.38 -2.53
C LEU A 306 33.78 -4.27 -1.45
N PRO A 307 34.05 -3.93 -0.18
CA PRO A 307 33.02 -3.79 0.84
C PRO A 307 32.00 -2.68 0.49
N PRO A 308 30.69 -2.87 0.74
CA PRO A 308 29.65 -1.94 0.30
C PRO A 308 29.65 -0.58 1.03
N GLN A 309 29.94 -0.58 2.34
CA GLN A 309 29.99 0.63 3.19
C GLN A 309 28.70 1.48 3.21
N ASP A 310 27.52 0.89 2.95
CA ASP A 310 26.24 1.62 2.80
C ASP A 310 25.83 2.46 4.03
N GLU A 311 26.22 2.06 5.24
CA GLU A 311 25.98 2.82 6.48
C GLU A 311 26.93 4.02 6.64
N LYS A 312 27.92 4.19 5.75
CA LYS A 312 28.91 5.28 5.75
C LYS A 312 28.73 6.18 4.53
N LEU A 313 27.57 6.82 4.45
CA LEU A 313 27.21 7.72 3.35
C LEU A 313 28.22 8.87 3.13
N GLY A 314 29.01 9.23 4.15
CA GLY A 314 29.92 10.38 4.14
C GLY A 314 30.98 10.39 3.04
N ASP A 315 31.16 9.27 2.32
CA ASP A 315 32.03 9.18 1.15
C ASP A 315 31.35 9.54 -0.18
N ASP A 316 30.03 9.77 -0.19
CA ASP A 316 29.27 10.34 -1.31
C ASP A 316 28.67 11.72 -0.91
N PRO A 317 29.39 12.83 -1.17
CA PRO A 317 28.92 14.18 -0.83
C PRO A 317 27.63 14.58 -1.54
N ASP A 318 27.39 14.10 -2.76
CA ASP A 318 26.20 14.46 -3.53
C ASP A 318 24.95 13.82 -2.89
N LEU A 319 25.06 12.54 -2.49
CA LEU A 319 23.97 11.86 -1.80
C LEU A 319 23.72 12.42 -0.39
N CYS A 320 24.78 12.82 0.33
CA CYS A 320 24.67 13.52 1.60
C CYS A 320 23.89 14.84 1.46
N ILE A 321 24.18 15.63 0.42
CA ILE A 321 23.47 16.89 0.15
C ILE A 321 22.00 16.63 -0.14
N ASP A 322 21.69 15.67 -1.01
CA ASP A 322 20.29 15.37 -1.39
C ASP A 322 19.49 14.87 -0.18
N MET A 323 20.12 14.08 0.70
CA MET A 323 19.50 13.62 1.94
C MET A 323 19.22 14.78 2.91
N VAL A 324 20.15 15.71 3.09
CA VAL A 324 19.91 16.92 3.91
C VAL A 324 18.77 17.76 3.33
N LEU A 325 18.68 17.88 2.01
CA LEU A 325 17.58 18.59 1.36
C LEU A 325 16.22 17.90 1.56
N GLN A 326 16.17 16.55 1.53
CA GLN A 326 14.99 15.79 1.90
C GLN A 326 14.59 16.01 3.36
N GLU A 327 15.55 15.93 4.30
CA GLU A 327 15.29 16.19 5.72
C GLU A 327 14.79 17.63 5.96
N ALA A 328 15.33 18.62 5.22
CA ALA A 328 14.85 20.00 5.28
C ALA A 328 13.42 20.15 4.74
N TYR A 329 13.07 19.42 3.67
CA TYR A 329 11.72 19.39 3.14
C TYR A 329 10.71 18.81 4.14
N GLU A 330 11.10 17.74 4.84
CA GLU A 330 10.29 17.16 5.92
C GLU A 330 10.20 18.07 7.15
N ALA A 331 11.30 18.75 7.53
CA ALA A 331 11.31 19.73 8.61
C ALA A 331 10.35 20.90 8.32
N ALA A 332 10.30 21.37 7.07
CA ALA A 332 9.36 22.40 6.65
C ALA A 332 7.89 21.96 6.79
N PHE A 333 7.58 20.70 6.45
CA PHE A 333 6.26 20.13 6.68
C PHE A 333 5.94 20.02 8.18
N GLN A 334 6.88 19.50 8.98
CA GLN A 334 6.74 19.34 10.42
C GLN A 334 6.46 20.68 11.10
N ARG A 335 7.26 21.70 10.80
CA ARG A 335 7.06 23.05 11.31
C ARG A 335 5.64 23.57 11.07
N LYS A 336 5.12 23.44 9.85
CA LYS A 336 3.77 23.89 9.49
C LYS A 336 2.70 23.09 10.25
N LEU A 337 2.88 21.78 10.39
CA LEU A 337 1.97 20.90 11.12
C LEU A 337 1.96 21.23 12.62
N LEU A 338 3.13 21.30 13.25
CA LEU A 338 3.28 21.56 14.68
C LEU A 338 2.72 22.94 15.06
N ALA A 339 2.95 23.97 14.23
CA ALA A 339 2.38 25.30 14.43
C ALA A 339 0.84 25.35 14.35
N GLN A 340 0.19 24.39 13.67
CA GLN A 340 -1.26 24.29 13.67
C GLN A 340 -1.80 23.64 14.96
N LEU A 341 -1.05 22.69 15.54
CA LEU A 341 -1.46 21.92 16.72
C LEU A 341 -1.34 22.72 18.03
N THR A 342 -0.55 23.80 18.05
CA THR A 342 -0.37 24.69 19.21
C THR A 342 -1.48 25.73 19.38
N ARG A 343 -2.46 25.82 18.47
CA ARG A 343 -3.53 26.83 18.53
C ARG A 343 -4.49 26.59 19.71
N PRO A 344 -4.94 27.66 20.41
CA PRO A 344 -5.90 27.56 21.51
C PRO A 344 -7.23 26.97 21.05
N ARG A 345 -7.84 26.14 21.91
CA ARG A 345 -8.88 25.18 21.52
C ARG A 345 -10.26 25.56 22.05
N VAL A 346 -11.28 25.31 21.23
CA VAL A 346 -12.68 25.45 21.63
C VAL A 346 -13.12 24.17 22.33
N SER A 347 -13.41 24.26 23.62
CA SER A 347 -13.96 23.15 24.38
C SER A 347 -15.48 23.25 24.39
N LEU A 348 -16.16 22.24 23.81
CA LEU A 348 -17.60 22.11 23.92
C LEU A 348 -17.92 21.30 25.18
N HIS A 349 -18.37 21.99 26.24
CA HIS A 349 -18.88 21.35 27.44
C HIS A 349 -20.39 21.54 27.55
N GLY A 350 -21.10 20.46 27.92
CA GLY A 350 -22.31 20.58 28.73
C GLY A 350 -23.63 20.05 28.14
N GLN A 351 -23.70 19.60 26.89
CA GLN A 351 -24.94 19.04 26.32
C GLN A 351 -24.71 17.70 25.63
N ARG A 352 -25.70 16.79 25.75
CA ARG A 352 -25.70 15.50 25.05
C ARG A 352 -25.70 15.79 23.54
N PRO A 353 -24.73 15.26 22.76
CA PRO A 353 -24.70 15.45 21.32
C PRO A 353 -25.97 14.87 20.68
N ALA A 354 -26.47 15.52 19.63
CA ALA A 354 -27.57 14.99 18.84
C ALA A 354 -27.10 13.79 18.01
N VAL A 355 -25.88 13.88 17.47
CA VAL A 355 -25.25 12.85 16.66
C VAL A 355 -23.79 12.67 17.09
N GLN A 356 -23.41 11.41 17.29
CA GLN A 356 -22.01 10.97 17.34
C GLN A 356 -21.71 10.18 16.07
N ALA A 357 -20.57 10.42 15.42
CA ALA A 357 -20.22 9.73 14.18
C ALA A 357 -18.75 9.28 14.18
N ALA A 358 -18.54 7.98 14.28
CA ALA A 358 -17.22 7.36 14.15
C ALA A 358 -16.95 7.06 12.67
N PHE A 359 -16.01 7.79 12.08
CA PHE A 359 -15.56 7.60 10.70
C PHE A 359 -14.28 6.77 10.65
N CYS A 360 -14.02 6.14 9.50
CA CYS A 360 -12.68 5.64 9.20
C CYS A 360 -11.63 6.75 9.39
N ILE A 361 -10.45 6.42 9.91
CA ILE A 361 -9.30 7.34 10.05
C ILE A 361 -8.75 7.88 8.71
N ASP A 362 -9.32 7.48 7.57
CA ASP A 362 -8.95 7.90 6.22
C ASP A 362 -8.83 9.43 6.10
N VAL A 363 -7.77 9.90 5.43
CA VAL A 363 -7.48 11.34 5.29
C VAL A 363 -8.57 12.10 4.54
N ARG A 364 -9.34 11.43 3.67
CA ARG A 364 -10.49 12.00 2.96
C ARG A 364 -11.69 12.20 3.89
N SER A 365 -11.82 11.35 4.91
CA SER A 365 -12.84 11.50 5.95
C SER A 365 -12.53 12.67 6.89
N GLU A 366 -11.28 13.13 7.00
CA GLU A 366 -10.89 14.33 7.78
C GLU A 366 -11.67 15.58 7.32
N VAL A 367 -11.69 15.82 6.01
CA VAL A 367 -12.40 16.96 5.40
C VAL A 367 -13.89 16.86 5.67
N TYR A 368 -14.47 15.67 5.51
CA TYR A 368 -15.89 15.43 5.77
C TYR A 368 -16.27 15.67 7.23
N ARG A 369 -15.49 15.12 8.18
CA ARG A 369 -15.71 15.30 9.61
C ARG A 369 -15.73 16.77 10.00
N ARG A 370 -14.76 17.55 9.50
CA ARG A 370 -14.71 19.00 9.74
C ARG A 370 -15.93 19.71 9.15
N ALA A 371 -16.33 19.37 7.93
CA ALA A 371 -17.53 19.94 7.30
C ALA A 371 -18.81 19.62 8.09
N PHE A 372 -18.92 18.42 8.65
CA PHE A 372 -20.06 17.97 9.43
C PHE A 372 -20.13 18.64 10.81
N GLU A 373 -19.01 18.70 11.53
CA GLU A 373 -18.91 19.40 12.82
C GLU A 373 -19.19 20.90 12.69
N ALA A 374 -18.86 21.51 11.54
CA ALA A 374 -19.11 22.93 11.26
C ALA A 374 -20.59 23.27 10.99
N LEU A 375 -21.51 22.29 11.00
CA LEU A 375 -22.95 22.53 10.84
C LEU A 375 -23.68 22.71 12.17
N SER A 376 -23.17 22.13 13.26
CA SER A 376 -23.79 22.22 14.58
C SER A 376 -22.82 21.78 15.68
N ASP A 377 -22.83 22.48 16.81
CA ASP A 377 -22.10 22.08 18.01
C ASP A 377 -22.63 20.77 18.63
N SER A 378 -23.84 20.35 18.25
CA SER A 378 -24.42 19.07 18.65
C SER A 378 -23.91 17.86 17.85
N VAL A 379 -23.00 18.07 16.90
CA VAL A 379 -22.31 17.01 16.14
C VAL A 379 -20.91 16.76 16.73
N GLN A 380 -20.67 15.49 17.07
CA GLN A 380 -19.38 15.00 17.53
C GLN A 380 -18.87 13.92 16.59
N THR A 381 -17.63 14.02 16.11
CA THR A 381 -17.02 12.98 15.28
C THR A 381 -15.88 12.28 15.99
N PHE A 382 -15.70 11.00 15.66
CA PHE A 382 -14.58 10.18 16.08
C PHE A 382 -13.89 9.58 14.86
N GLY A 383 -12.61 9.26 14.98
CA GLY A 383 -11.83 8.55 13.99
C GLY A 383 -11.39 7.20 14.53
N PHE A 384 -11.67 6.15 13.78
CA PHE A 384 -11.25 4.79 14.13
C PHE A 384 -10.96 3.98 12.87
N ALA A 385 -10.19 2.89 12.97
CA ALA A 385 -9.92 2.07 11.79
C ALA A 385 -11.23 1.48 11.22
N GLY A 386 -11.43 1.56 9.90
CA GLY A 386 -12.73 1.27 9.25
C GLY A 386 -13.26 -0.17 9.39
N PHE A 387 -12.46 -1.11 9.91
CA PHE A 387 -12.93 -2.45 10.27
C PHE A 387 -13.63 -2.50 11.64
N PHE A 388 -13.65 -1.39 12.38
CA PHE A 388 -14.31 -1.21 13.67
C PHE A 388 -13.97 -2.27 14.71
N GLY A 389 -12.74 -2.80 14.69
CA GLY A 389 -12.34 -3.83 15.64
C GLY A 389 -12.92 -5.21 15.34
N PHE A 390 -13.69 -5.40 14.26
CA PHE A 390 -14.27 -6.68 13.85
C PHE A 390 -13.43 -7.33 12.73
N PRO A 391 -12.45 -8.21 13.02
CA PRO A 391 -11.67 -8.88 11.99
C PRO A 391 -12.50 -9.99 11.34
N ILE A 392 -13.35 -9.63 10.37
CA ILE A 392 -14.29 -10.55 9.74
C ILE A 392 -13.82 -11.02 8.36
N LYS A 393 -14.11 -12.28 8.06
CA LYS A 393 -14.14 -12.81 6.70
C LYS A 393 -15.58 -12.76 6.21
N PHE A 394 -15.86 -11.87 5.27
CA PHE A 394 -17.20 -11.68 4.74
C PHE A 394 -17.46 -12.60 3.55
N LEU A 395 -18.48 -13.45 3.64
CA LEU A 395 -18.88 -14.38 2.59
C LEU A 395 -20.16 -13.85 1.92
N ARG A 396 -20.01 -13.25 0.73
CA ARG A 396 -21.15 -12.77 -0.06
C ARG A 396 -22.01 -13.93 -0.58
N MET A 397 -23.29 -13.65 -0.82
CA MET A 397 -24.25 -14.67 -1.23
C MET A 397 -23.85 -15.30 -2.59
N GLY A 398 -23.59 -16.61 -2.62
CA GLY A 398 -23.18 -17.31 -3.84
C GLY A 398 -21.70 -17.21 -4.19
N GLU A 399 -20.85 -16.68 -3.31
CA GLU A 399 -19.39 -16.83 -3.41
C GLU A 399 -18.91 -18.10 -2.69
N ALA A 400 -17.90 -18.77 -3.25
CA ALA A 400 -17.30 -19.95 -2.63
C ALA A 400 -16.22 -19.60 -1.58
N HIS A 401 -15.64 -18.40 -1.68
CA HIS A 401 -14.56 -17.91 -0.84
C HIS A 401 -14.89 -16.52 -0.33
N GLY A 402 -14.80 -16.32 0.99
CA GLY A 402 -15.01 -15.02 1.61
C GLY A 402 -13.80 -14.10 1.48
N ARG A 403 -14.05 -12.81 1.60
CA ARG A 403 -13.10 -11.71 1.56
C ARG A 403 -12.68 -11.33 2.97
N ASN A 404 -11.40 -11.05 3.20
CA ASN A 404 -10.91 -10.64 4.51
C ASN A 404 -11.13 -9.13 4.68
N HIS A 405 -12.14 -8.73 5.45
CA HIS A 405 -12.43 -7.32 5.75
C HIS A 405 -11.73 -6.89 7.04
N CYS A 406 -10.40 -6.98 7.02
CA CYS A 406 -9.51 -6.58 8.11
C CYS A 406 -8.15 -6.15 7.54
N PRO A 407 -7.28 -5.49 8.32
CA PRO A 407 -5.94 -5.15 7.88
C PRO A 407 -5.21 -6.41 7.41
N VAL A 408 -4.39 -6.29 6.35
CA VAL A 408 -3.65 -7.43 5.79
C VAL A 408 -2.59 -8.01 6.72
N LEU A 409 -2.32 -7.34 7.84
CA LEU A 409 -1.46 -7.79 8.93
C LEU A 409 -2.19 -8.71 9.92
N LEU A 410 -3.52 -8.81 9.84
CA LEU A 410 -4.36 -9.58 10.75
C LEU A 410 -5.05 -10.73 10.02
N ASN A 411 -5.16 -11.88 10.69
CA ASN A 411 -6.03 -12.95 10.26
C ASN A 411 -7.47 -12.70 10.74
N PRO A 412 -8.49 -12.91 9.89
CA PRO A 412 -9.88 -12.81 10.33
C PRO A 412 -10.18 -13.88 11.38
N THR A 413 -10.87 -13.49 12.45
CA THR A 413 -11.27 -14.38 13.55
C THR A 413 -12.68 -14.91 13.39
N PHE A 414 -13.53 -14.18 12.65
CA PHE A 414 -14.95 -14.51 12.47
C PHE A 414 -15.30 -14.63 10.99
N ILE A 415 -16.29 -15.46 10.67
CA ILE A 415 -16.87 -15.55 9.32
C ILE A 415 -18.30 -14.99 9.40
N VAL A 416 -18.59 -13.96 8.61
CA VAL A 416 -19.91 -13.34 8.52
C VAL A 416 -20.46 -13.57 7.12
N CYS A 417 -21.68 -14.09 7.02
CA CYS A 417 -22.32 -14.34 5.73
C CYS A 417 -23.25 -13.18 5.37
N GLU A 418 -23.30 -12.85 4.09
CA GLU A 418 -24.35 -12.01 3.53
C GLU A 418 -25.63 -12.85 3.40
N ALA A 419 -26.75 -12.24 3.74
CA ALA A 419 -28.07 -12.85 3.74
C ALA A 419 -29.10 -11.87 3.18
N VAL A 420 -30.23 -12.42 2.72
CA VAL A 420 -31.39 -11.61 2.35
C VAL A 420 -32.28 -11.50 3.57
N GLU A 421 -32.49 -10.29 4.02
CA GLU A 421 -33.29 -10.03 5.19
C GLU A 421 -34.77 -10.34 4.97
N ASP A 422 -35.43 -10.84 6.00
CA ASP A 422 -36.84 -11.29 5.98
C ASP A 422 -37.13 -12.40 4.95
N ALA A 423 -36.09 -13.06 4.40
CA ALA A 423 -36.26 -14.12 3.41
C ALA A 423 -36.40 -15.49 4.08
N SER A 424 -37.33 -16.31 3.56
CA SER A 424 -37.40 -17.71 3.94
C SER A 424 -36.20 -18.49 3.36
N PRO A 425 -35.83 -19.65 3.92
CA PRO A 425 -34.79 -20.49 3.33
C PRO A 425 -35.06 -20.87 1.86
N ASP A 426 -36.32 -21.00 1.47
CA ASP A 426 -36.75 -21.30 0.11
C ASP A 426 -36.53 -20.08 -0.81
N GLU A 427 -36.88 -18.87 -0.35
CA GLU A 427 -36.65 -17.63 -1.08
C GLU A 427 -35.14 -17.37 -1.28
N GLU A 428 -34.31 -17.57 -0.24
CA GLU A 428 -32.86 -17.45 -0.37
C GLU A 428 -32.28 -18.44 -1.40
N THR A 429 -32.81 -19.67 -1.42
CA THR A 429 -32.41 -20.71 -2.39
C THR A 429 -32.80 -20.32 -3.80
N GLU A 430 -34.00 -19.77 -4.00
CA GLU A 430 -34.47 -19.27 -5.30
C GLU A 430 -33.62 -18.09 -5.80
N ILE A 431 -33.37 -17.10 -4.94
CA ILE A 431 -32.51 -15.94 -5.25
C ILE A 431 -31.11 -16.41 -5.67
N MET A 432 -30.53 -17.36 -4.92
CA MET A 432 -29.22 -17.93 -5.25
C MET A 432 -29.25 -18.69 -6.59
N GLY A 433 -30.30 -19.48 -6.84
CA GLY A 433 -30.50 -20.19 -8.10
C GLY A 433 -30.57 -19.25 -9.30
N LEU A 434 -31.38 -18.18 -9.19
CA LEU A 434 -31.52 -17.15 -10.22
C LEU A 434 -30.21 -16.39 -10.46
N ARG A 435 -29.49 -16.03 -9.40
CA ARG A 435 -28.17 -15.37 -9.52
C ARG A 435 -27.17 -16.26 -10.26
N LEU A 436 -27.07 -17.53 -9.87
CA LEU A 436 -26.18 -18.49 -10.51
C LEU A 436 -26.55 -18.72 -11.99
N LEU A 437 -27.85 -18.81 -12.30
CA LEU A 437 -28.33 -18.92 -13.68
C LEU A 437 -27.92 -17.70 -14.51
N ARG A 438 -28.18 -16.48 -14.02
CA ARG A 438 -27.79 -15.23 -14.70
C ARG A 438 -26.28 -15.15 -14.93
N ARG A 439 -25.46 -15.51 -13.93
CA ARG A 439 -24.00 -15.58 -14.05
C ARG A 439 -23.54 -16.63 -15.05
N ARG A 440 -24.17 -17.81 -15.10
CA ARG A 440 -23.88 -18.85 -16.11
C ARG A 440 -24.20 -18.36 -17.52
N VAL A 441 -25.35 -17.71 -17.71
CA VAL A 441 -25.72 -17.10 -19.00
C VAL A 441 -24.72 -16.02 -19.40
N ALA A 442 -24.38 -15.11 -18.49
CA ALA A 442 -23.38 -14.07 -18.74
C ALA A 442 -22.00 -14.65 -19.08
N LYS A 443 -21.58 -15.72 -18.38
CA LYS A 443 -20.33 -16.44 -18.67
C LYS A 443 -20.37 -17.12 -20.03
N ALA A 444 -21.46 -17.80 -20.38
CA ALA A 444 -21.63 -18.43 -21.69
C ALA A 444 -21.58 -17.39 -22.81
N TRP A 445 -22.26 -16.25 -22.62
CA TRP A 445 -22.21 -15.10 -23.54
C TRP A 445 -20.80 -14.53 -23.67
N LYS A 446 -20.07 -14.37 -22.55
CA LYS A 446 -18.67 -13.94 -22.56
C LYS A 446 -17.77 -14.93 -23.32
N SER A 447 -17.91 -16.23 -23.06
CA SER A 447 -17.17 -17.27 -23.76
C SER A 447 -17.45 -17.24 -25.26
N PHE A 448 -18.72 -17.09 -25.67
CA PHE A 448 -19.09 -16.95 -27.08
C PHE A 448 -18.41 -15.75 -27.74
N LYS A 449 -18.33 -14.59 -27.08
CA LYS A 449 -17.62 -13.42 -27.63
C LYS A 449 -16.11 -13.62 -27.80
N LEU A 450 -15.49 -14.43 -26.92
CA LEU A 450 -14.04 -14.61 -26.85
C LEU A 450 -13.52 -15.85 -27.60
N MET A 451 -14.42 -16.70 -28.10
CA MET A 451 -14.06 -17.89 -28.88
C MET A 451 -13.61 -17.50 -30.29
N ALA A 452 -12.54 -18.12 -30.78
CA ALA A 452 -11.90 -17.78 -32.06
C ALA A 452 -12.84 -17.82 -33.29
N VAL A 453 -13.83 -18.72 -33.29
CA VAL A 453 -14.77 -18.88 -34.42
C VAL A 453 -15.91 -17.87 -34.37
N SER A 454 -16.40 -17.55 -33.17
CA SER A 454 -17.59 -16.69 -32.99
C SER A 454 -17.25 -15.22 -32.78
N SER A 455 -16.02 -14.86 -32.43
CA SER A 455 -15.63 -13.47 -32.18
C SER A 455 -15.84 -12.57 -33.40
N PHE A 456 -15.48 -13.04 -34.61
CA PHE A 456 -15.64 -12.27 -35.85
C PHE A 456 -17.13 -12.06 -36.19
N ILE A 457 -17.91 -13.13 -36.18
CA ILE A 457 -19.37 -13.09 -36.45
C ILE A 457 -20.07 -12.19 -35.44
N PHE A 458 -19.67 -12.25 -34.17
CA PHE A 458 -20.24 -11.42 -33.11
C PHE A 458 -19.99 -9.93 -33.36
N VAL A 459 -18.75 -9.56 -33.73
CA VAL A 459 -18.40 -8.16 -34.05
C VAL A 459 -19.20 -7.66 -35.25
N GLU A 460 -19.31 -8.46 -36.32
CA GLU A 460 -20.05 -8.07 -37.53
C GLU A 460 -21.57 -7.94 -37.28
N SER A 461 -22.16 -8.85 -36.51
CA SER A 461 -23.62 -8.91 -36.32
C SER A 461 -24.13 -7.94 -35.26
N ALA A 462 -23.37 -7.74 -34.18
CA ALA A 462 -23.81 -6.99 -33.00
C ALA A 462 -23.01 -5.70 -32.74
N GLY A 463 -21.90 -5.47 -33.46
CA GLY A 463 -20.98 -4.36 -33.20
C GLY A 463 -21.63 -2.98 -33.29
N LEU A 464 -22.46 -2.72 -34.30
CA LEU A 464 -23.12 -1.41 -34.47
C LEU A 464 -24.06 -1.04 -33.30
N TRP A 465 -24.71 -2.03 -32.68
CA TRP A 465 -25.58 -1.81 -31.51
C TRP A 465 -24.80 -1.34 -30.28
N TYR A 466 -23.50 -1.66 -30.17
CA TYR A 466 -22.65 -1.11 -29.11
C TYR A 466 -22.44 0.40 -29.27
N GLY A 467 -22.62 0.98 -30.47
CA GLY A 467 -22.52 2.42 -30.67
C GLY A 467 -23.56 3.21 -29.86
N VAL A 468 -24.80 2.71 -29.79
CA VAL A 468 -25.85 3.30 -28.94
C VAL A 468 -25.48 3.22 -27.46
N LYS A 469 -24.97 2.06 -27.02
CA LYS A 469 -24.51 1.87 -25.64
C LYS A 469 -23.34 2.80 -25.28
N LEU A 470 -22.34 2.91 -26.15
CA LEU A 470 -21.20 3.79 -25.94
C LEU A 470 -21.63 5.26 -25.86
N LEU A 471 -22.61 5.67 -26.68
CA LEU A 471 -23.17 7.01 -26.60
C LEU A 471 -23.93 7.25 -25.29
N SER A 472 -24.78 6.30 -24.87
CA SER A 472 -25.53 6.43 -23.61
C SER A 472 -24.62 6.44 -22.39
N ASP A 473 -23.56 5.62 -22.39
CA ASP A 473 -22.53 5.59 -21.35
C ASP A 473 -21.72 6.90 -21.34
N SER A 474 -21.36 7.45 -22.51
CA SER A 474 -20.62 8.71 -22.62
C SER A 474 -21.45 9.93 -22.18
N LEU A 475 -22.76 9.89 -22.42
CA LEU A 475 -23.70 10.92 -21.93
C LEU A 475 -24.10 10.71 -20.46
N GLY A 476 -23.62 9.65 -19.80
CA GLY A 476 -23.96 9.33 -18.42
C GLY A 476 -25.42 8.88 -18.20
N LEU A 477 -26.15 8.56 -19.28
CA LEU A 477 -27.53 8.09 -19.24
C LEU A 477 -27.62 6.66 -18.67
N THR A 478 -26.62 5.84 -18.96
CA THR A 478 -26.47 4.48 -18.43
C THR A 478 -25.17 4.37 -17.63
N ARG A 479 -25.10 3.40 -16.71
CA ARG A 479 -23.84 3.03 -16.05
C ARG A 479 -23.15 1.97 -16.92
N THR A 480 -21.92 2.25 -17.33
CA THR A 480 -21.15 1.39 -18.25
C THR A 480 -21.00 -0.05 -17.76
N VAL A 481 -20.83 -0.21 -16.44
CA VAL A 481 -20.58 -1.50 -15.77
C VAL A 481 -21.35 -1.56 -14.44
N HIS A 482 -22.16 -2.60 -14.25
CA HIS A 482 -22.79 -2.89 -12.96
C HIS A 482 -21.74 -3.24 -11.92
N ASP A 483 -22.03 -2.94 -10.65
CA ASP A 483 -21.15 -3.33 -9.55
C ASP A 483 -21.04 -4.88 -9.49
N PRO A 484 -19.83 -5.44 -9.56
CA PRO A 484 -19.61 -6.88 -9.60
C PRO A 484 -20.15 -7.61 -8.36
N ASP A 485 -20.25 -6.92 -7.22
CA ASP A 485 -20.69 -7.51 -5.95
C ASP A 485 -22.18 -7.82 -5.93
N VAL A 486 -22.97 -7.13 -6.76
CA VAL A 486 -24.43 -7.33 -6.90
C VAL A 486 -24.81 -7.90 -8.27
N ASP A 487 -23.84 -8.31 -9.09
CA ASP A 487 -24.10 -8.91 -10.39
C ASP A 487 -25.04 -10.12 -10.29
N GLY A 488 -26.04 -10.13 -11.17
CA GLY A 488 -27.10 -11.14 -11.24
C GLY A 488 -28.24 -10.96 -10.24
N MET A 489 -28.30 -9.88 -9.46
CA MET A 489 -29.36 -9.61 -8.47
C MET A 489 -30.29 -8.47 -8.91
N SER A 490 -31.53 -8.46 -8.42
CA SER A 490 -32.47 -7.33 -8.61
C SER A 490 -32.31 -6.28 -7.52
N GLU A 491 -32.70 -5.03 -7.79
CA GLU A 491 -32.64 -3.93 -6.81
C GLU A 491 -33.39 -4.25 -5.52
N SER A 492 -34.57 -4.87 -5.62
CA SER A 492 -35.36 -5.32 -4.46
C SER A 492 -34.64 -6.31 -3.54
N VAL A 493 -33.76 -7.15 -4.10
CA VAL A 493 -32.93 -8.07 -3.30
C VAL A 493 -31.75 -7.30 -2.71
N ILE A 494 -31.11 -6.44 -3.50
CA ILE A 494 -29.94 -5.65 -3.08
C ILE A 494 -30.25 -4.79 -1.85
N GLU A 495 -31.43 -4.17 -1.80
CA GLU A 495 -31.87 -3.35 -0.66
C GLU A 495 -32.07 -4.16 0.63
N ARG A 496 -32.33 -5.47 0.51
CA ARG A 496 -32.50 -6.41 1.63
C ARG A 496 -31.22 -7.18 1.99
N LEU A 497 -30.11 -6.96 1.28
CA LEU A 497 -28.86 -7.66 1.59
C LEU A 497 -28.23 -7.11 2.87
N GLY A 498 -27.87 -7.99 3.81
CA GLY A 498 -27.18 -7.60 5.04
C GLY A 498 -26.32 -8.69 5.66
N PRO A 499 -25.42 -8.32 6.59
CA PRO A 499 -24.63 -9.29 7.33
C PRO A 499 -25.53 -10.08 8.29
N ARG A 500 -25.36 -11.40 8.32
CA ARG A 500 -25.97 -12.28 9.31
C ARG A 500 -24.99 -12.53 10.45
N ILE A 501 -25.39 -12.22 11.68
CA ILE A 501 -24.53 -12.32 12.87
C ILE A 501 -24.86 -13.53 13.75
N GLU A 502 -25.95 -14.25 13.46
CA GLU A 502 -26.38 -15.45 14.17
C GLU A 502 -25.44 -16.63 13.91
N PRO A 503 -25.07 -17.39 14.95
CA PRO A 503 -24.30 -18.62 14.80
C PRO A 503 -24.97 -19.61 13.86
N ARG A 504 -24.25 -20.05 12.82
CA ARG A 504 -24.72 -21.11 11.91
C ARG A 504 -23.55 -21.87 11.30
N GLU A 505 -23.76 -23.14 10.97
CA GLU A 505 -22.88 -23.86 10.05
C GLU A 505 -23.24 -23.60 8.58
N VAL A 506 -22.26 -23.13 7.82
CA VAL A 506 -22.38 -22.94 6.36
C VAL A 506 -21.17 -23.61 5.70
N ASN A 507 -21.43 -24.59 4.83
CA ASN A 507 -20.39 -25.36 4.12
C ASN A 507 -19.33 -25.96 5.08
N GLY A 508 -19.76 -26.50 6.23
CA GLY A 508 -18.88 -27.10 7.24
C GLY A 508 -18.02 -26.10 8.02
N ARG A 509 -18.37 -24.81 7.99
CA ARG A 509 -17.69 -23.76 8.76
C ARG A 509 -18.67 -23.09 9.71
N SER A 510 -18.21 -22.84 10.94
CA SER A 510 -18.95 -22.01 11.89
C SER A 510 -18.90 -20.54 11.44
N THR A 511 -20.06 -19.90 11.40
CA THR A 511 -20.28 -18.51 10.97
C THR A 511 -21.09 -17.77 12.02
N GLY A 512 -21.04 -16.44 12.02
CA GLY A 512 -21.69 -15.60 13.02
C GLY A 512 -20.89 -15.49 14.32
N PHE A 513 -21.57 -15.01 15.38
CA PHE A 513 -20.98 -14.76 16.69
C PHE A 513 -21.85 -15.36 17.80
N ASP A 514 -21.23 -16.12 18.70
CA ASP A 514 -21.90 -16.54 19.92
C ASP A 514 -22.19 -15.36 20.87
N ALA A 515 -23.05 -15.58 21.87
CA ALA A 515 -23.49 -14.52 22.77
C ALA A 515 -22.33 -13.85 23.54
N LYS A 516 -21.31 -14.62 23.94
CA LYS A 516 -20.14 -14.09 24.67
C LYS A 516 -19.26 -13.27 23.73
N GLN A 517 -19.00 -13.79 22.53
CA GLN A 517 -18.24 -13.11 21.48
C GLN A 517 -18.87 -11.76 21.11
N ARG A 518 -20.20 -11.69 20.95
CA ARG A 518 -20.91 -10.43 20.69
C ARG A 518 -20.64 -9.38 21.76
N VAL A 519 -20.74 -9.76 23.05
CA VAL A 519 -20.50 -8.85 24.17
C VAL A 519 -19.04 -8.43 24.25
N ASP A 520 -18.11 -9.36 24.09
CA ASP A 520 -16.67 -9.08 24.14
C ASP A 520 -16.23 -8.13 23.02
N MET A 521 -16.72 -8.35 21.80
CA MET A 521 -16.43 -7.48 20.66
C MET A 521 -17.06 -6.09 20.82
N ALA A 522 -18.29 -6.01 21.31
CA ALA A 522 -18.97 -4.74 21.58
C ALA A 522 -18.24 -3.91 22.64
N GLU A 523 -17.77 -4.55 23.72
CA GLU A 523 -16.96 -3.86 24.72
C GLU A 523 -15.62 -3.41 24.13
N ALA A 524 -14.92 -4.31 23.42
CA ALA A 524 -13.62 -4.04 22.86
C ALA A 524 -13.66 -2.84 21.90
N VAL A 525 -14.63 -2.78 20.99
CA VAL A 525 -14.75 -1.66 20.03
C VAL A 525 -15.06 -0.34 20.71
N LEU A 526 -16.00 -0.30 21.67
CA LEU A 526 -16.37 0.94 22.36
C LEU A 526 -15.21 1.49 23.20
N ARG A 527 -14.46 0.61 23.88
CA ARG A 527 -13.26 1.01 24.63
C ARG A 527 -12.14 1.46 23.71
N ALA A 528 -11.88 0.74 22.61
CA ALA A 528 -10.84 1.11 21.67
C ALA A 528 -11.09 2.46 20.97
N MET A 529 -12.37 2.83 20.77
CA MET A 529 -12.77 4.15 20.26
C MET A 529 -12.77 5.25 21.34
N SER A 530 -12.48 4.94 22.60
CA SER A 530 -12.69 5.84 23.74
C SER A 530 -14.13 6.38 23.81
N MET A 531 -15.10 5.57 23.38
CA MET A 531 -16.52 5.92 23.25
C MET A 531 -17.34 5.12 24.25
N THR A 532 -17.16 5.41 25.55
CA THR A 532 -17.88 4.73 26.65
C THR A 532 -19.01 5.57 27.27
N GLY A 533 -19.23 6.78 26.77
CA GLY A 533 -20.32 7.68 27.16
C GLY A 533 -19.87 9.14 27.38
N PRO A 534 -20.82 10.09 27.46
CA PRO A 534 -22.25 9.93 27.17
C PRO A 534 -22.51 9.68 25.68
N PHE A 535 -23.53 8.86 25.37
CA PHE A 535 -23.90 8.54 23.99
C PHE A 535 -24.94 9.53 23.43
N ALA A 536 -24.85 9.85 22.14
CA ALA A 536 -25.90 10.58 21.40
C ALA A 536 -27.17 9.75 21.22
N ARG A 537 -28.24 10.33 20.69
CA ARG A 537 -29.43 9.57 20.27
C ARG A 537 -29.16 8.75 19.02
N LEU A 538 -28.38 9.30 18.08
CA LEU A 538 -27.90 8.59 16.90
C LEU A 538 -26.38 8.47 16.95
N VAL A 539 -25.87 7.25 16.79
CA VAL A 539 -24.43 6.95 16.71
C VAL A 539 -24.12 6.31 15.38
N MET A 540 -23.38 6.98 14.51
CA MET A 540 -22.99 6.46 13.21
C MET A 540 -21.66 5.70 13.32
N LEU A 541 -21.60 4.51 12.74
CA LEU A 541 -20.37 3.79 12.44
C LEU A 541 -20.17 3.85 10.93
N THR A 542 -19.27 4.72 10.48
CA THR A 542 -19.13 5.09 9.07
C THR A 542 -17.83 4.54 8.49
N GLY A 543 -17.94 3.36 7.87
CA GLY A 543 -16.87 2.85 6.99
C GLY A 543 -16.77 3.72 5.74
N HIS A 544 -15.80 3.44 4.86
CA HIS A 544 -15.74 4.11 3.56
C HIS A 544 -15.49 3.13 2.41
N ALA A 545 -15.81 3.61 1.22
CA ALA A 545 -15.55 2.99 -0.07
C ALA A 545 -15.36 4.10 -1.12
N SER A 546 -15.06 3.71 -2.35
CA SER A 546 -14.99 4.65 -3.46
C SER A 546 -15.72 4.11 -4.69
N THR A 547 -16.72 4.86 -5.17
CA THR A 547 -17.36 4.52 -6.44
C THR A 547 -16.50 4.97 -7.61
N THR A 548 -16.05 4.04 -8.46
CA THR A 548 -15.37 4.35 -9.72
C THR A 548 -15.76 3.39 -10.83
N VAL A 549 -15.50 3.79 -12.08
CA VAL A 549 -15.68 2.95 -13.27
C VAL A 549 -14.35 2.84 -14.02
N ASN A 550 -14.16 1.72 -14.74
CA ASN A 550 -12.98 1.47 -15.58
C ASN A 550 -11.62 1.70 -14.88
N ASN A 551 -11.53 1.30 -13.61
CA ASN A 551 -10.33 1.51 -12.80
C ASN A 551 -9.79 0.16 -12.30
N PRO A 552 -8.72 -0.39 -12.92
CA PRO A 552 -8.11 -1.64 -12.47
C PRO A 552 -7.68 -1.61 -10.99
N HIS A 553 -7.29 -0.44 -10.49
CA HIS A 553 -6.89 -0.20 -9.11
C HIS A 553 -8.05 0.33 -8.24
N ALA A 554 -9.31 -0.01 -8.52
CA ALA A 554 -10.46 0.48 -7.73
C ALA A 554 -10.31 0.20 -6.22
N SER A 555 -9.85 -1.00 -5.85
CA SER A 555 -9.59 -1.40 -4.45
C SER A 555 -8.56 -0.52 -3.73
N SER A 556 -7.67 0.17 -4.46
CA SER A 556 -6.73 1.14 -3.87
C SER A 556 -7.40 2.39 -3.29
N LEU A 557 -8.64 2.66 -3.68
CA LEU A 557 -9.45 3.78 -3.20
C LEU A 557 -10.39 3.37 -2.06
N ASP A 558 -10.60 2.06 -1.87
CA ASP A 558 -11.34 1.51 -0.75
C ASP A 558 -10.51 1.51 0.55
N CYS A 559 -11.03 0.90 1.61
CA CYS A 559 -10.43 0.97 2.92
C CYS A 559 -9.23 0.02 3.06
N GLY A 560 -8.03 0.60 3.25
CA GLY A 560 -6.82 -0.16 3.57
C GLY A 560 -6.92 -0.95 4.87
N ALA A 561 -7.64 -0.42 5.88
CA ALA A 561 -7.91 -1.14 7.12
C ALA A 561 -8.94 -2.27 6.96
N CYS A 562 -9.64 -2.36 5.83
CA CYS A 562 -10.53 -3.46 5.48
C CYS A 562 -9.94 -4.35 4.36
N GLY A 563 -8.62 -4.27 4.12
CA GLY A 563 -7.94 -5.15 3.16
C GLY A 563 -8.18 -4.78 1.69
N GLY A 564 -8.47 -3.51 1.39
CA GLY A 564 -8.79 -3.05 0.03
C GLY A 564 -10.23 -3.35 -0.37
N TYR A 565 -11.12 -3.45 0.62
CA TYR A 565 -12.57 -3.64 0.43
C TYR A 565 -13.36 -2.52 1.12
N THR A 566 -14.65 -2.43 0.78
CA THR A 566 -15.57 -1.49 1.40
C THR A 566 -15.68 -1.72 2.92
N GLY A 567 -15.83 -0.65 3.68
CA GLY A 567 -16.07 -0.70 5.13
C GLY A 567 -17.51 -1.07 5.52
N GLU A 568 -18.38 -1.39 4.55
CA GLU A 568 -19.82 -1.56 4.78
C GLU A 568 -20.13 -2.75 5.71
N ALA A 569 -19.46 -3.89 5.50
CA ALA A 569 -19.75 -5.13 6.20
C ALA A 569 -19.42 -5.02 7.70
N ASN A 570 -18.28 -4.40 8.03
CA ASN A 570 -17.85 -4.16 9.40
C ASN A 570 -18.76 -3.15 10.11
N ALA A 571 -19.07 -2.02 9.45
CA ALA A 571 -19.95 -1.00 10.00
C ALA A 571 -21.33 -1.57 10.38
N ARG A 572 -21.92 -2.34 9.46
CA ARG A 572 -23.25 -2.96 9.67
C ARG A 572 -23.22 -4.08 10.72
N THR A 573 -22.18 -4.90 10.72
CA THR A 573 -22.01 -5.95 11.74
C THR A 573 -21.86 -5.34 13.13
N ALA A 574 -21.06 -4.29 13.25
CA ALA A 574 -20.87 -3.55 14.50
C ALA A 574 -22.19 -2.92 14.99
N SER A 575 -22.95 -2.28 14.10
CA SER A 575 -24.23 -1.66 14.47
C SER A 575 -25.28 -2.69 14.90
N LEU A 576 -25.36 -3.83 14.22
CA LEU A 576 -26.28 -4.91 14.61
C LEU A 576 -25.95 -5.44 16.02
N ILE A 577 -24.67 -5.69 16.30
CA ILE A 577 -24.23 -6.19 17.61
C ILE A 577 -24.47 -5.14 18.72
N LEU A 578 -24.22 -3.86 18.46
CA LEU A 578 -24.40 -2.78 19.45
C LEU A 578 -25.87 -2.43 19.70
N ASN A 579 -26.77 -2.78 18.77
CA ASN A 579 -28.22 -2.63 18.92
C ASN A 579 -28.90 -3.86 19.56
N ASP A 580 -28.20 -4.98 19.72
CA ASP A 580 -28.74 -6.19 20.37
C ASP A 580 -29.05 -5.91 21.86
N PRO A 581 -30.32 -6.02 22.30
CA PRO A 581 -30.71 -5.74 23.70
C PRO A 581 -29.99 -6.62 24.72
N ALA A 582 -29.69 -7.88 24.37
CA ALA A 582 -28.98 -8.79 25.26
C ALA A 582 -27.52 -8.36 25.43
N VAL A 583 -26.89 -7.84 24.36
CA VAL A 583 -25.54 -7.27 24.42
C VAL A 583 -25.53 -6.02 25.30
N ARG A 584 -26.48 -5.10 25.11
CA ARG A 584 -26.59 -3.86 25.91
C ARG A 584 -26.75 -4.14 27.41
N LEU A 585 -27.57 -5.12 27.79
CA LEU A 585 -27.74 -5.53 29.18
C LEU A 585 -26.43 -6.03 29.81
N GLN A 586 -25.60 -6.74 29.05
CA GLN A 586 -24.30 -7.22 29.55
C GLN A 586 -23.25 -6.10 29.57
N LEU A 587 -23.24 -5.20 28.59
CA LEU A 587 -22.35 -4.03 28.59
C LEU A 587 -22.56 -3.14 29.81
N GLN A 588 -23.82 -2.97 30.25
CA GLN A 588 -24.13 -2.24 31.48
C GLN A 588 -23.42 -2.84 32.70
N LYS A 589 -23.39 -4.17 32.81
CA LYS A 589 -22.66 -4.88 33.88
C LYS A 589 -21.14 -4.70 33.78
N ARG A 590 -20.62 -4.39 32.59
CA ARG A 590 -19.21 -4.07 32.33
C ARG A 590 -18.91 -2.56 32.45
N GLY A 591 -19.87 -1.77 32.93
CA GLY A 591 -19.72 -0.34 33.19
C GLY A 591 -19.88 0.55 31.96
N ILE A 592 -20.49 0.05 30.87
CA ILE A 592 -20.82 0.84 29.69
C ILE A 592 -22.34 0.88 29.57
N THR A 593 -22.94 2.03 29.89
CA THR A 593 -24.40 2.22 29.81
C THR A 593 -24.76 2.93 28.52
N ILE A 594 -25.40 2.21 27.61
CA ILE A 594 -25.97 2.76 26.39
C ILE A 594 -27.45 3.10 26.67
N PRO A 595 -27.87 4.38 26.59
CA PRO A 595 -29.27 4.76 26.78
C PRO A 595 -30.21 4.02 25.82
N GLU A 596 -31.43 3.71 26.28
CA GLU A 596 -32.44 3.02 25.46
C GLU A 596 -32.79 3.78 24.18
N ASP A 597 -32.72 5.11 24.23
CA ASP A 597 -32.97 6.00 23.11
C ASP A 597 -31.74 6.24 22.22
N THR A 598 -30.66 5.49 22.42
CA THR A 598 -29.48 5.49 21.54
C THR A 598 -29.62 4.41 20.47
N TRP A 599 -29.41 4.78 19.21
CA TRP A 599 -29.42 3.84 18.09
C TRP A 599 -28.13 3.93 17.27
N PHE A 600 -27.50 2.77 17.02
CA PHE A 600 -26.31 2.69 16.18
C PHE A 600 -26.71 2.49 14.71
N LEU A 601 -26.12 3.27 13.82
CA LEU A 601 -26.34 3.21 12.37
C LEU A 601 -25.08 2.72 11.67
N GLY A 602 -25.21 1.65 10.88
CA GLY A 602 -24.18 1.29 9.91
C GLY A 602 -24.22 2.26 8.74
N CYS A 603 -23.10 2.90 8.43
CA CYS A 603 -23.01 3.89 7.35
C CYS A 603 -21.79 3.64 6.46
N LEU A 604 -21.84 4.15 5.24
CA LEU A 604 -20.72 4.15 4.29
C LEU A 604 -20.54 5.55 3.71
N HIS A 605 -19.32 6.07 3.83
CA HIS A 605 -18.85 7.25 3.13
C HIS A 605 -18.26 6.85 1.77
N ASP A 606 -18.91 7.26 0.68
CA ASP A 606 -18.30 7.18 -0.65
C ASP A 606 -17.37 8.37 -0.85
N THR A 607 -16.06 8.13 -0.76
CA THR A 607 -15.04 9.18 -0.83
C THR A 607 -14.92 9.83 -2.21
N CYS A 608 -15.43 9.19 -3.26
CA CYS A 608 -15.43 9.77 -4.59
C CYS A 608 -16.55 10.79 -4.76
N THR A 609 -17.70 10.61 -4.10
CA THR A 609 -18.88 11.47 -4.24
C THR A 609 -19.18 12.32 -3.00
N ASP A 610 -18.53 12.00 -1.87
CA ASP A 610 -18.80 12.47 -0.51
C ASP A 610 -20.22 12.14 -0.02
N GLU A 611 -20.93 11.19 -0.63
CA GLU A 611 -22.25 10.77 -0.17
C GLU A 611 -22.15 9.79 1.00
N ILE A 612 -23.03 9.95 1.99
CA ILE A 612 -23.18 9.01 3.10
C ILE A 612 -24.41 8.16 2.87
N ARG A 613 -24.20 6.85 2.72
CA ARG A 613 -25.29 5.87 2.72
C ARG A 613 -25.53 5.39 4.14
N ILE A 614 -26.78 5.45 4.60
CA ILE A 614 -27.25 4.84 5.84
C ILE A 614 -27.86 3.49 5.46
N PHE A 615 -27.50 2.42 6.18
CA PHE A 615 -28.06 1.09 5.96
C PHE A 615 -29.11 0.75 7.03
N ASP A 616 -29.93 -0.26 6.71
CA ASP A 616 -30.82 -0.92 7.67
C ASP A 616 -31.80 0.03 8.38
N GLU A 617 -32.20 1.09 7.68
CA GLU A 617 -33.03 2.17 8.23
C GLU A 617 -34.39 1.70 8.74
N LYS A 618 -34.93 0.61 8.16
CA LYS A 618 -36.20 0.00 8.60
C LYS A 618 -36.15 -0.52 10.04
N HIS A 619 -34.97 -0.73 10.60
CA HIS A 619 -34.79 -1.12 12.00
C HIS A 619 -34.84 0.05 12.97
N LEU A 620 -34.71 1.29 12.47
CA LEU A 620 -34.73 2.46 13.34
C LEU A 620 -36.11 2.63 14.00
N PRO A 621 -36.20 2.80 15.33
CA PRO A 621 -37.46 3.05 15.99
C PRO A 621 -38.14 4.33 15.48
N ALA A 622 -39.47 4.30 15.38
CA ALA A 622 -40.26 5.45 14.90
C ALA A 622 -40.02 6.73 15.73
N THR A 623 -39.59 6.60 16.99
CA THR A 623 -39.22 7.72 17.87
C THR A 623 -38.04 8.55 17.38
N HIS A 624 -37.25 8.04 16.43
CA HIS A 624 -36.06 8.71 15.89
C HIS A 624 -36.30 9.29 14.49
N ALA A 625 -37.54 9.29 13.97
CA ALA A 625 -37.84 9.77 12.63
C ALA A 625 -37.38 11.23 12.39
N THR A 626 -37.62 12.11 13.36
CA THR A 626 -37.18 13.51 13.30
C THR A 626 -35.65 13.62 13.39
N ASP A 627 -35.01 12.82 14.25
CA ASP A 627 -33.55 12.77 14.37
C ASP A 627 -32.89 12.35 13.04
N LEU A 628 -33.47 11.33 12.38
CA LEU A 628 -33.00 10.83 11.10
C LEU A 628 -33.18 11.84 9.96
N GLN A 629 -34.34 12.53 9.91
CA GLN A 629 -34.56 13.59 8.93
C GLN A 629 -33.54 14.72 9.10
N GLN A 630 -33.32 15.17 10.34
CA GLN A 630 -32.32 16.20 10.64
C GLN A 630 -30.91 15.74 10.25
N LEU A 631 -30.56 14.48 10.54
CA LEU A 631 -29.30 13.87 10.15
C LEU A 631 -29.11 13.91 8.63
N ARG A 632 -30.11 13.50 7.83
CA ARG A 632 -30.05 13.53 6.36
C ARG A 632 -29.76 14.93 5.82
N GLU A 633 -30.41 15.95 6.37
CA GLU A 633 -30.16 17.35 5.99
C GLU A 633 -28.75 17.84 6.36
N TRP A 634 -28.22 17.41 7.50
CA TRP A 634 -26.84 17.73 7.85
C TRP A 634 -25.84 16.99 6.96
N LEU A 635 -26.04 15.70 6.71
CA LEU A 635 -25.17 14.92 5.84
C LEU A 635 -25.14 15.48 4.41
N ALA A 636 -26.30 15.83 3.83
CA ALA A 636 -26.36 16.46 2.50
C ALA A 636 -25.57 17.78 2.43
N ARG A 637 -25.69 18.63 3.47
CA ARG A 637 -24.94 19.89 3.56
C ARG A 637 -23.45 19.67 3.78
N ALA A 638 -23.06 18.70 4.62
CA ALA A 638 -21.67 18.35 4.87
C ALA A 638 -21.02 17.82 3.59
N SER A 639 -21.68 16.90 2.88
CA SER A 639 -21.26 16.40 1.57
C SER A 639 -21.03 17.52 0.56
N SER A 640 -21.96 18.49 0.48
CA SER A 640 -21.81 19.63 -0.42
C SER A 640 -20.60 20.49 -0.04
N ARG A 641 -20.42 20.81 1.25
CA ARG A 641 -19.25 21.57 1.73
C ARG A 641 -17.92 20.86 1.43
N THR A 642 -17.85 19.55 1.66
CA THR A 642 -16.67 18.73 1.34
C THR A 642 -16.32 18.78 -0.14
N ARG A 643 -17.31 18.60 -1.02
CA ARG A 643 -17.14 18.71 -2.48
C ARG A 643 -16.63 20.08 -2.90
N HIS A 644 -17.17 21.15 -2.32
CA HIS A 644 -16.74 22.52 -2.62
C HIS A 644 -15.29 22.77 -2.20
N GLU A 645 -14.87 22.26 -1.04
CA GLU A 645 -13.50 22.42 -0.58
C GLU A 645 -12.50 21.74 -1.53
N ARG A 646 -12.78 20.51 -1.96
CA ARG A 646 -11.85 19.75 -2.82
C ARG A 646 -12.01 20.00 -4.32
N ALA A 647 -13.01 20.77 -4.75
CA ALA A 647 -13.28 21.05 -6.16
C ALA A 647 -12.04 21.61 -6.90
N ALA A 648 -11.32 22.54 -6.26
CA ALA A 648 -10.11 23.12 -6.80
C ALA A 648 -9.02 22.05 -7.06
N LEU A 649 -8.83 21.13 -6.11
CA LEU A 649 -7.86 20.03 -6.22
C LEU A 649 -8.23 19.05 -7.35
N LEU A 650 -9.52 18.94 -7.70
CA LEU A 650 -10.01 18.11 -8.82
C LEU A 650 -9.98 18.82 -10.17
N GLY A 651 -9.50 20.07 -10.24
CA GLY A 651 -9.52 20.90 -11.45
C GLY A 651 -10.93 21.36 -11.85
N ILE A 652 -11.87 21.39 -10.91
CA ILE A 652 -13.25 21.82 -11.15
C ILE A 652 -13.34 23.32 -10.86
N THR A 653 -13.49 24.11 -11.92
CA THR A 653 -13.72 25.56 -11.85
C THR A 653 -15.09 25.93 -11.28
N THR A 654 -15.17 27.10 -10.65
CA THR A 654 -16.39 27.66 -10.06
C THR A 654 -17.46 27.96 -11.13
N GLY A 655 -18.67 27.46 -10.90
CA GLY A 655 -19.88 27.67 -11.71
C GLY A 655 -21.07 26.93 -11.08
N ASN A 656 -22.28 27.16 -11.57
CA ASN A 656 -23.44 26.38 -11.14
C ASN A 656 -23.17 24.88 -11.45
N SER A 657 -23.29 23.99 -10.46
CA SER A 657 -23.14 22.51 -10.50
C SER A 657 -21.83 21.84 -10.00
N ILE A 658 -21.08 22.42 -9.05
CA ILE A 658 -19.90 21.73 -8.44
C ILE A 658 -20.25 20.31 -7.96
N ASP A 659 -21.37 20.16 -7.25
CA ASP A 659 -21.82 18.86 -6.72
C ASP A 659 -22.00 17.83 -7.84
N GLU A 660 -22.70 18.18 -8.91
CA GLU A 660 -22.93 17.29 -10.06
C GLU A 660 -21.63 16.97 -10.79
N ARG A 661 -20.73 17.95 -10.95
CA ARG A 661 -19.43 17.72 -11.61
C ARG A 661 -18.54 16.76 -10.82
N VAL A 662 -18.52 16.85 -9.49
CA VAL A 662 -17.77 15.90 -8.65
C VAL A 662 -18.38 14.50 -8.77
N LYS A 663 -19.71 14.38 -8.64
CA LYS A 663 -20.41 13.09 -8.76
C LYS A 663 -20.25 12.47 -10.15
N TYR A 664 -20.26 13.26 -11.21
CA TYR A 664 -20.09 12.76 -12.59
C TYR A 664 -18.74 12.04 -12.79
N ARG A 665 -17.68 12.47 -12.09
CA ARG A 665 -16.34 11.84 -12.20
C ARG A 665 -16.32 10.37 -11.77
N SER A 666 -17.19 9.95 -10.84
CA SER A 666 -17.27 8.54 -10.43
C SER A 666 -17.90 7.64 -11.50
N ARG A 667 -18.58 8.25 -12.48
CA ARG A 667 -19.34 7.59 -13.56
C ARG A 667 -18.69 7.73 -14.94
N ASP A 668 -17.76 8.67 -15.09
CA ASP A 668 -17.03 8.89 -16.33
C ASP A 668 -15.95 7.80 -16.54
N TRP A 669 -16.19 6.93 -17.52
CA TRP A 669 -15.30 5.82 -17.88
C TRP A 669 -13.96 6.25 -18.49
N ALA A 670 -13.82 7.51 -18.92
CA ALA A 670 -12.56 8.11 -19.35
C ALA A 670 -11.81 8.81 -18.20
N GLN A 671 -12.44 8.93 -17.02
CA GLN A 671 -11.85 9.61 -15.88
C GLN A 671 -10.73 8.76 -15.24
N VAL A 672 -9.49 9.15 -15.50
CA VAL A 672 -8.31 8.53 -14.89
C VAL A 672 -8.14 8.88 -13.40
N ARG A 673 -8.73 10.00 -12.96
CA ARG A 673 -8.63 10.59 -11.61
C ARG A 673 -10.01 10.85 -11.00
N PRO A 674 -10.82 9.81 -10.72
CA PRO A 674 -12.15 10.02 -10.13
C PRO A 674 -12.04 10.80 -8.81
N GLU A 675 -11.02 10.47 -8.02
CA GLU A 675 -10.55 11.19 -6.83
C GLU A 675 -9.03 11.00 -6.68
N TRP A 676 -8.44 11.58 -5.63
CA TRP A 676 -7.00 11.52 -5.35
C TRP A 676 -6.58 10.39 -4.38
N GLY A 677 -7.54 9.62 -3.86
CA GLY A 677 -7.25 8.61 -2.84
C GLY A 677 -6.55 9.23 -1.64
N LEU A 678 -5.40 8.68 -1.26
CA LEU A 678 -4.64 9.10 -0.08
C LEU A 678 -3.46 10.02 -0.45
N ALA A 679 -3.44 10.61 -1.64
CA ALA A 679 -2.40 11.57 -2.03
C ALA A 679 -2.36 12.75 -1.05
N GLY A 680 -1.15 13.24 -0.75
CA GLY A 680 -0.94 14.29 0.25
C GLY A 680 -0.85 13.82 1.71
N ASN A 681 -1.16 12.55 2.03
CA ASN A 681 -0.99 12.03 3.40
C ASN A 681 0.44 12.29 3.93
N GLY A 682 0.55 12.76 5.17
CA GLY A 682 1.84 13.08 5.79
C GLY A 682 1.87 13.03 7.32
N SER A 683 0.72 12.81 7.97
CA SER A 683 0.66 12.69 9.43
C SER A 683 -0.36 11.66 9.90
N PHE A 684 -0.12 11.11 11.09
CA PHE A 684 -1.03 10.26 11.83
C PHE A 684 -1.12 10.82 13.25
N ILE A 685 -2.34 11.11 13.73
CA ILE A 685 -2.55 11.70 15.05
C ILE A 685 -3.47 10.78 15.85
N ALA A 686 -2.94 10.21 16.93
CA ALA A 686 -3.69 9.48 17.95
C ALA A 686 -3.83 10.32 19.21
N ALA A 687 -4.96 11.02 19.33
CA ALA A 687 -5.26 11.91 20.44
C ALA A 687 -6.78 12.15 20.51
N PRO A 688 -7.33 12.71 21.60
CA PRO A 688 -8.75 13.05 21.67
C PRO A 688 -9.14 14.05 20.57
N ARG A 689 -10.33 13.92 19.95
CA ARG A 689 -10.79 14.85 18.89
C ARG A 689 -10.66 16.32 19.27
N ALA A 690 -10.81 16.65 20.55
CA ALA A 690 -10.65 18.01 21.07
C ALA A 690 -9.30 18.66 20.68
N ARG A 691 -8.23 17.87 20.46
CA ARG A 691 -6.91 18.35 20.05
C ARG A 691 -6.88 18.91 18.62
N THR A 692 -7.73 18.38 17.74
CA THR A 692 -7.72 18.67 16.30
C THR A 692 -9.03 19.27 15.77
N ARG A 693 -10.06 19.43 16.62
CA ARG A 693 -11.35 20.00 16.23
C ARG A 693 -11.18 21.43 15.71
N GLY A 694 -11.79 21.72 14.55
CA GLY A 694 -11.72 23.02 13.90
C GLY A 694 -10.39 23.33 13.19
N LEU A 695 -9.37 22.46 13.28
CA LEU A 695 -8.15 22.61 12.50
C LEU A 695 -8.38 22.16 11.05
N ASN A 696 -7.83 22.90 10.10
CA ASN A 696 -7.75 22.47 8.72
C ASN A 696 -6.41 21.78 8.47
N LEU A 697 -6.38 20.45 8.56
CA LEU A 697 -5.19 19.62 8.30
C LEU A 697 -5.05 19.27 6.80
N GLY A 698 -5.88 19.86 5.94
CA GLY A 698 -5.81 19.76 4.49
C GLY A 698 -6.09 18.37 3.92
N GLY A 699 -6.79 17.48 4.64
CA GLY A 699 -6.95 16.09 4.23
C GLY A 699 -5.62 15.32 4.18
N ARG A 700 -4.67 15.66 5.06
CA ARG A 700 -3.31 15.06 5.09
C ARG A 700 -3.02 14.23 6.34
N ALA A 701 -3.97 14.14 7.26
CA ALA A 701 -3.82 13.50 8.55
C ALA A 701 -4.74 12.30 8.70
N PHE A 702 -4.19 11.13 9.03
CA PHE A 702 -4.97 10.05 9.59
C PHE A 702 -5.32 10.42 11.03
N LEU A 703 -6.62 10.59 11.33
CA LEU A 703 -7.07 11.04 12.64
C LEU A 703 -7.68 9.87 13.40
N HIS A 704 -7.00 9.40 14.44
CA HIS A 704 -7.47 8.37 15.34
C HIS A 704 -7.83 8.98 16.70
N ASP A 705 -9.07 8.79 17.13
CA ASP A 705 -9.52 9.22 18.45
C ASP A 705 -8.97 8.27 19.51
N TYR A 706 -8.31 8.83 20.52
CA TYR A 706 -7.66 8.06 21.58
C TYR A 706 -7.52 8.88 22.86
N ASP A 707 -8.07 8.38 23.96
CA ASP A 707 -7.86 8.92 25.31
C ASP A 707 -7.14 7.88 26.18
N TRP A 708 -5.87 8.13 26.45
CA TRP A 708 -5.03 7.20 27.18
C TRP A 708 -5.43 7.03 28.65
N HIS A 709 -6.15 8.00 29.24
CA HIS A 709 -6.65 7.86 30.62
C HIS A 709 -7.74 6.78 30.72
N GLN A 710 -8.43 6.50 29.63
CA GLN A 710 -9.44 5.43 29.53
C GLN A 710 -8.82 4.08 29.13
N ASP A 711 -7.56 4.07 28.71
CA ASP A 711 -6.88 2.90 28.17
C ASP A 711 -6.23 2.03 29.26
N ARG A 712 -6.97 1.01 29.69
CA ARG A 712 -6.50 0.08 30.70
C ARG A 712 -5.28 -0.69 30.19
N ASN A 713 -4.16 -0.56 30.92
CA ASN A 713 -2.88 -1.19 30.61
C ASN A 713 -2.28 -0.80 29.25
N PHE A 714 -2.74 0.29 28.63
CA PHE A 714 -2.26 0.73 27.31
C PHE A 714 -2.49 -0.28 26.18
N ALA A 715 -3.53 -1.12 26.29
CA ALA A 715 -3.83 -2.14 25.29
C ALA A 715 -4.33 -1.51 23.98
N THR A 716 -5.05 -0.40 24.07
CA THR A 716 -5.53 0.35 22.89
C THR A 716 -4.36 1.08 22.22
N LEU A 717 -3.42 1.66 22.99
CA LEU A 717 -2.17 2.20 22.46
C LEU A 717 -1.38 1.14 21.69
N GLU A 718 -1.21 -0.05 22.29
CA GLU A 718 -0.53 -1.18 21.65
C GLU A 718 -1.21 -1.56 20.34
N LEU A 719 -2.55 -1.64 20.31
CA LEU A 719 -3.33 -1.86 19.09
C LEU A 719 -3.12 -0.77 18.04
N ILE A 720 -3.23 0.51 18.42
CA ILE A 720 -3.08 1.67 17.52
C ILE A 720 -1.70 1.67 16.87
N MET A 721 -0.65 1.45 17.67
CA MET A 721 0.72 1.47 17.19
C MET A 721 1.02 0.25 16.31
N THR A 722 0.56 -0.95 16.65
CA THR A 722 0.92 -2.18 15.93
C THR A 722 0.12 -2.43 14.65
N ALA A 723 -1.06 -1.81 14.51
CA ALA A 723 -1.90 -1.97 13.32
C ALA A 723 -2.13 -0.64 12.56
N PRO A 724 -2.96 0.32 13.02
CA PRO A 724 -3.20 1.58 12.31
C PRO A 724 -1.94 2.37 11.94
N VAL A 725 -0.96 2.53 12.84
CA VAL A 725 0.29 3.27 12.55
C VAL A 725 1.13 2.56 11.49
N VAL A 726 1.23 1.22 11.55
CA VAL A 726 1.96 0.43 10.55
C VAL A 726 1.28 0.49 9.18
N VAL A 727 -0.04 0.35 9.12
CA VAL A 727 -0.79 0.49 7.87
C VAL A 727 -0.67 1.91 7.31
N GLY A 728 -0.74 2.93 8.18
CA GLY A 728 -0.50 4.32 7.81
C GLY A 728 0.89 4.55 7.23
N SER A 729 1.93 3.92 7.80
CA SER A 729 3.31 4.03 7.28
C SER A 729 3.48 3.32 5.95
N TRP A 730 2.84 2.17 5.75
CA TRP A 730 2.81 1.47 4.45
C TRP A 730 2.15 2.32 3.36
N ILE A 731 1.00 2.91 3.66
CA ILE A 731 0.33 3.83 2.74
C ILE A 731 1.25 5.00 2.42
N ASN A 732 1.79 5.68 3.43
CA ASN A 732 2.65 6.83 3.22
C ASN A 732 3.87 6.49 2.36
N LEU A 733 4.58 5.40 2.67
CA LEU A 733 5.78 4.99 1.94
C LEU A 733 5.49 4.48 0.53
N GLN A 734 4.30 3.91 0.27
CA GLN A 734 3.87 3.56 -1.09
C GLN A 734 3.72 4.81 -1.97
N TYR A 735 3.05 5.84 -1.43
CA TYR A 735 2.88 7.10 -2.14
C TYR A 735 4.23 7.83 -2.28
N TYR A 736 5.06 7.83 -1.23
CA TYR A 736 6.43 8.35 -1.26
C TYR A 736 7.23 7.70 -2.40
N GLY A 737 7.34 6.38 -2.41
CA GLY A 737 8.12 5.63 -3.40
C GLY A 737 7.62 5.91 -4.83
N SER A 738 6.30 5.85 -5.03
CA SER A 738 5.69 6.10 -6.33
C SER A 738 5.89 7.55 -6.82
N THR A 739 6.08 8.51 -5.91
CA THR A 739 6.37 9.92 -6.23
C THR A 739 7.84 10.14 -6.57
N VAL A 740 8.77 9.64 -5.76
CA VAL A 740 10.22 9.88 -5.94
C VAL A 740 10.77 9.16 -7.17
N ASN A 741 10.26 7.97 -7.47
CA ASN A 741 10.69 7.20 -8.64
C ASN A 741 9.56 6.28 -9.14
N ASN A 742 8.66 6.87 -9.93
CA ASN A 742 7.48 6.16 -10.44
C ASN A 742 7.80 5.00 -11.38
N GLN A 743 8.95 5.04 -12.07
CA GLN A 743 9.34 3.97 -12.98
C GLN A 743 9.63 2.64 -12.27
N VAL A 744 10.12 2.74 -11.02
CA VAL A 744 10.52 1.58 -10.20
C VAL A 744 9.47 1.23 -9.16
N PHE A 745 8.96 2.23 -8.42
CA PHE A 745 8.06 2.02 -7.29
C PHE A 745 6.60 2.37 -7.60
N GLY A 746 6.30 2.75 -8.83
CA GLY A 746 4.97 3.08 -9.32
C GLY A 746 4.61 2.30 -10.58
N CYS A 747 3.39 2.54 -11.07
CA CYS A 747 2.87 1.83 -12.22
C CYS A 747 2.80 2.66 -13.49
N GLY A 748 3.57 3.74 -13.57
CA GLY A 748 3.70 4.53 -14.78
C GLY A 748 2.41 5.26 -15.13
N ASN A 749 2.11 5.31 -16.42
CA ASN A 749 0.99 6.04 -16.96
C ASN A 749 -0.27 5.17 -17.04
N LYS A 750 -1.30 5.55 -16.27
CA LYS A 750 -2.58 4.85 -16.17
C LYS A 750 -3.29 4.63 -17.51
N VAL A 751 -3.08 5.51 -18.50
CA VAL A 751 -3.71 5.38 -19.83
C VAL A 751 -3.13 4.24 -20.68
N LEU A 752 -1.97 3.70 -20.29
CA LEU A 752 -1.27 2.63 -20.98
C LEU A 752 -1.43 1.27 -20.27
N HIS A 753 -2.24 1.22 -19.21
CA HIS A 753 -2.39 0.01 -18.39
C HIS A 753 -3.12 -1.10 -19.11
N ASN A 754 -2.51 -2.28 -19.16
CA ASN A 754 -3.13 -3.52 -19.57
C ASN A 754 -3.19 -4.49 -18.38
N VAL A 755 -4.40 -4.94 -18.01
CA VAL A 755 -4.58 -5.90 -16.92
C VAL A 755 -3.99 -7.26 -17.32
N SER A 756 -3.17 -7.84 -16.44
CA SER A 756 -2.52 -9.14 -16.62
C SER A 756 -2.87 -10.12 -15.49
N GLY A 757 -3.36 -11.30 -15.85
CA GLY A 757 -3.75 -12.39 -14.94
C GLY A 757 -4.84 -12.06 -13.92
N THR A 758 -5.53 -10.91 -14.03
CA THR A 758 -6.28 -10.22 -12.95
C THR A 758 -5.44 -9.90 -11.69
N ILE A 759 -4.12 -9.97 -11.81
CA ILE A 759 -3.16 -9.79 -10.72
C ILE A 759 -2.70 -8.34 -10.65
N GLY A 760 -2.26 -7.78 -11.77
CA GLY A 760 -1.69 -6.43 -11.82
C GLY A 760 -1.84 -5.83 -13.21
N VAL A 761 -1.07 -4.78 -13.49
CA VAL A 761 -1.06 -4.09 -14.78
C VAL A 761 0.33 -4.12 -15.40
N LEU A 762 0.38 -4.23 -16.73
CA LEU A 762 1.54 -3.87 -17.54
C LEU A 762 1.37 -2.44 -18.03
N GLU A 763 2.46 -1.71 -18.19
CA GLU A 763 2.44 -0.41 -18.88
C GLU A 763 2.86 -0.61 -20.33
N GLY A 764 1.89 -0.54 -21.26
CA GLY A 764 2.11 -0.88 -22.66
C GLY A 764 1.85 -2.37 -22.96
N ASN A 765 2.49 -2.89 -24.01
CA ASN A 765 2.20 -4.21 -24.58
C ASN A 765 3.05 -5.36 -24.01
N ALA A 766 4.14 -5.05 -23.31
CA ALA A 766 5.10 -6.02 -22.76
C ALA A 766 5.79 -5.42 -21.51
N GLY A 767 6.84 -6.07 -21.02
CA GLY A 767 7.55 -5.68 -19.81
C GLY A 767 7.10 -6.40 -18.54
N ASP A 768 7.68 -6.00 -17.42
CA ASP A 768 7.36 -6.52 -16.09
C ASP A 768 5.99 -6.04 -15.59
N LEU A 769 5.41 -6.81 -14.66
CA LEU A 769 4.26 -6.37 -13.89
C LEU A 769 4.61 -5.08 -13.15
N ARG A 770 3.75 -4.07 -13.23
CA ARG A 770 3.97 -2.81 -12.54
C ARG A 770 3.45 -2.85 -11.09
N VAL A 771 4.18 -2.20 -10.19
CA VAL A 771 3.86 -2.09 -8.76
C VAL A 771 3.35 -0.69 -8.39
N GLY A 772 2.85 -0.50 -7.18
CA GLY A 772 2.55 0.85 -6.66
C GLY A 772 1.49 1.65 -7.42
N LEU A 773 1.66 2.98 -7.46
CA LEU A 773 0.64 3.91 -7.92
C LEU A 773 1.02 4.60 -9.24
N ALA A 774 0.01 4.91 -10.06
CA ALA A 774 0.18 5.57 -11.34
C ALA A 774 0.46 7.06 -11.17
N MET A 775 1.13 7.68 -12.14
CA MET A 775 1.37 9.13 -12.15
C MET A 775 0.07 9.94 -12.00
N GLN A 776 -1.04 9.45 -12.57
CA GLN A 776 -2.34 10.10 -12.45
C GLN A 776 -2.88 10.14 -11.02
N SER A 777 -2.45 9.25 -10.13
CA SER A 777 -2.82 9.27 -8.71
C SER A 777 -1.95 10.20 -7.87
N LEU A 778 -0.87 10.76 -8.43
CA LEU A 778 0.17 11.48 -7.70
C LEU A 778 0.42 12.89 -8.23
N HIS A 779 0.09 13.14 -9.49
CA HIS A 779 0.45 14.35 -10.23
C HIS A 779 -0.71 14.84 -11.10
N ASP A 780 -1.00 16.14 -11.04
CA ASP A 780 -2.10 16.78 -11.78
C ASP A 780 -1.74 17.17 -13.23
N GLY A 781 -0.47 17.06 -13.58
CA GLY A 781 0.09 17.46 -14.88
C GLY A 781 0.96 18.72 -14.79
N ARG A 782 0.95 19.42 -13.65
CA ARG A 782 1.77 20.59 -13.35
C ARG A 782 2.61 20.40 -12.09
N GLN A 783 2.04 19.82 -11.05
CA GLN A 783 2.68 19.63 -9.76
C GLN A 783 2.28 18.29 -9.12
N TYR A 784 3.11 17.84 -8.18
CA TYR A 784 2.79 16.68 -7.34
C TYR A 784 1.70 17.03 -6.32
N VAL A 785 0.64 16.22 -6.30
CA VAL A 785 -0.41 16.26 -5.27
C VAL A 785 0.07 15.55 -4.00
N HIS A 786 0.85 14.47 -4.15
CA HIS A 786 1.53 13.84 -3.01
C HIS A 786 2.95 14.36 -2.87
N GLN A 787 3.22 15.05 -1.77
CA GLN A 787 4.57 15.47 -1.36
C GLN A 787 5.28 14.29 -0.68
N PRO A 788 6.50 13.91 -1.11
CA PRO A 788 7.20 12.75 -0.58
C PRO A 788 7.83 13.06 0.78
N VAL A 789 7.00 13.07 1.83
CA VAL A 789 7.42 13.20 3.23
C VAL A 789 7.13 11.91 3.99
N ARG A 790 8.08 11.43 4.80
CA ARG A 790 7.85 10.29 5.70
C ARG A 790 6.80 10.64 6.76
N LEU A 791 5.99 9.65 7.13
CA LEU A 791 4.84 9.81 8.02
C LEU A 791 5.25 10.41 9.38
N ASN A 792 4.54 11.46 9.81
CA ASN A 792 4.71 12.07 11.12
C ASN A 792 3.63 11.55 12.07
N VAL A 793 4.01 10.66 12.98
CA VAL A 793 3.13 10.04 13.97
C VAL A 793 3.17 10.85 15.26
N ILE A 794 2.01 11.33 15.70
CA ILE A 794 1.85 12.14 16.91
C ILE A 794 0.88 11.40 17.84
N ILE A 795 1.33 11.07 19.05
CA ILE A 795 0.55 10.30 20.01
C ILE A 795 0.46 11.06 21.33
N GLU A 796 -0.75 11.22 21.86
CA GLU A 796 -0.98 11.68 23.23
C GLU A 796 -1.01 10.47 24.18
N ALA A 797 0.15 10.14 24.76
CA ALA A 797 0.31 9.10 25.78
C ALA A 797 1.65 9.28 26.52
N PRO A 798 1.81 8.72 27.73
CA PRO A 798 3.08 8.72 28.44
C PRO A 798 4.21 8.05 27.63
N ILE A 799 5.40 8.66 27.64
CA ILE A 799 6.60 8.16 26.95
C ILE A 799 6.91 6.71 27.34
N GLU A 800 6.76 6.38 28.63
CA GLU A 800 7.02 5.04 29.15
C GLU A 800 6.08 3.99 28.55
N ALA A 801 4.83 4.36 28.28
CA ALA A 801 3.86 3.47 27.66
C ALA A 801 4.20 3.23 26.18
N ILE A 802 4.53 4.28 25.44
CA ILE A 802 4.96 4.20 24.04
C ILE A 802 6.25 3.36 23.93
N ASN A 803 7.24 3.61 24.79
CA ASN A 803 8.48 2.84 24.82
C ASN A 803 8.24 1.35 25.11
N LYS A 804 7.31 1.01 26.02
CA LYS A 804 6.93 -0.39 26.28
C LYS A 804 6.36 -1.07 25.05
N VAL A 805 5.53 -0.37 24.27
CA VAL A 805 4.97 -0.91 23.02
C VAL A 805 6.06 -1.11 21.97
N ILE A 806 6.96 -0.13 21.78
CA ILE A 806 8.09 -0.24 20.84
C ILE A 806 9.01 -1.40 21.22
N ALA A 807 9.35 -1.54 22.50
CA ALA A 807 10.25 -2.59 22.98
C ALA A 807 9.70 -4.02 22.75
N LYS A 808 8.38 -4.19 22.76
CA LYS A 808 7.72 -5.48 22.50
C LYS A 808 7.62 -5.82 21.00
N ASN A 809 7.72 -4.84 20.11
CA ASN A 809 7.37 -4.99 18.69
C ASN A 809 8.54 -4.59 17.79
N GLU A 810 9.30 -5.58 17.32
CA GLU A 810 10.51 -5.38 16.51
C GLU A 810 10.25 -4.56 15.23
N MET A 811 9.12 -4.79 14.55
CA MET A 811 8.76 -4.01 13.36
C MET A 811 8.56 -2.52 13.69
N LEU A 812 7.94 -2.18 14.82
CA LEU A 812 7.78 -0.78 15.23
C LEU A 812 9.12 -0.15 15.63
N ARG A 813 9.94 -0.92 16.33
CA ARG A 813 11.29 -0.51 16.69
C ARG A 813 12.11 -0.19 15.45
N GLN A 814 12.08 -1.07 14.44
CA GLN A 814 12.74 -0.85 13.17
C GLN A 814 12.21 0.42 12.47
N LEU A 815 10.90 0.61 12.37
CA LEU A 815 10.34 1.81 11.75
C LEU A 815 10.80 3.11 12.43
N ALA A 816 10.87 3.12 13.76
CA ALA A 816 11.28 4.29 14.54
C ALA A 816 12.81 4.49 14.57
N ASP A 817 13.58 3.46 14.98
CA ASP A 817 15.05 3.52 15.14
C ASP A 817 15.78 3.78 13.82
N ASN A 818 15.20 3.35 12.71
CA ASN A 818 15.78 3.49 11.37
C ASN A 818 15.19 4.66 10.57
N ARG A 819 14.36 5.50 11.21
CA ARG A 819 13.77 6.72 10.62
C ARG A 819 12.95 6.45 9.35
N TRP A 820 12.16 5.37 9.34
CA TRP A 820 11.15 5.14 8.30
C TRP A 820 9.88 5.96 8.53
N LEU A 821 9.70 6.46 9.75
CA LEU A 821 8.70 7.46 10.15
C LEU A 821 9.30 8.39 11.21
N HIS A 822 8.64 9.51 11.49
CA HIS A 822 8.95 10.38 12.62
C HIS A 822 7.90 10.18 13.70
N LEU A 823 8.33 9.98 14.95
CA LEU A 823 7.43 9.75 16.09
C LEU A 823 7.56 10.90 17.10
N TRP A 824 6.42 11.39 17.55
CA TRP A 824 6.27 12.56 18.40
C TRP A 824 5.29 12.29 19.54
N VAL A 825 5.54 12.92 20.69
CA VAL A 825 4.63 12.89 21.84
C VAL A 825 3.93 14.23 21.99
N MET A 826 2.62 14.15 22.18
CA MET A 826 1.77 15.24 22.61
C MET A 826 1.55 15.14 24.14
N ASP A 827 1.79 16.23 24.88
CA ASP A 827 1.54 16.31 26.32
C ASP A 827 0.04 16.43 26.66
N GLU A 828 -0.32 16.42 27.95
CA GLU A 828 -1.72 16.50 28.41
C GLU A 828 -2.37 17.86 28.08
N GLU A 829 -1.57 18.94 27.97
CA GLU A 829 -2.05 20.23 27.48
C GLU A 829 -2.24 20.23 25.95
N GLY A 830 -1.77 19.19 25.28
CA GLY A 830 -1.82 18.94 23.86
C GLY A 830 -0.76 19.68 23.06
N ARG A 831 0.35 20.09 23.67
CA ARG A 831 1.54 20.58 22.97
C ARG A 831 2.39 19.38 22.55
N VAL A 832 2.91 19.42 21.34
CA VAL A 832 3.92 18.43 20.92
C VAL A 832 5.22 18.78 21.62
N SER A 833 5.71 17.88 22.48
CA SER A 833 6.76 18.18 23.46
C SER A 833 8.07 17.44 23.20
N HIS A 834 8.00 16.23 22.63
CA HIS A 834 9.18 15.39 22.41
C HIS A 834 9.16 14.70 21.05
N ARG A 835 10.36 14.52 20.48
CA ARG A 835 10.62 13.76 19.26
C ARG A 835 11.42 12.51 19.59
N TYR A 836 11.01 11.36 19.07
CA TYR A 836 11.76 10.11 19.18
C TYR A 836 13.10 10.23 18.43
N GLN A 837 14.19 9.79 19.06
CA GLN A 837 15.53 9.83 18.48
C GLN A 837 15.93 8.43 17.99
N LYS A 838 16.36 7.57 18.91
CA LYS A 838 16.71 6.16 18.65
C LYS A 838 16.81 5.40 19.96
N GLY A 839 16.57 4.09 19.94
CA GLY A 839 16.84 3.21 21.07
C GLY A 839 16.05 3.59 22.32
N LEU A 840 14.76 3.92 22.14
CA LEU A 840 13.83 4.31 23.20
C LEU A 840 14.14 5.67 23.87
N THR A 841 14.95 6.50 23.23
CA THR A 841 15.30 7.85 23.71
C THR A 841 14.53 8.95 22.97
N TRP A 842 14.29 10.06 23.67
CA TRP A 842 13.46 11.18 23.22
C TRP A 842 14.22 12.50 23.41
N GLY A 843 14.16 13.37 22.42
CA GLY A 843 14.65 14.75 22.51
C GLY A 843 13.50 15.70 22.78
N VAL A 844 13.73 16.76 23.57
CA VAL A 844 12.75 17.84 23.76
C VAL A 844 12.66 18.64 22.47
N ASP A 845 11.44 18.87 21.99
CA ASP A 845 11.22 19.72 20.83
C ASP A 845 10.79 21.11 21.29
N THR A 846 11.67 22.09 21.08
CA THR A 846 11.45 23.49 21.50
C THR A 846 10.77 24.32 20.42
N VAL A 847 10.25 23.71 19.34
CA VAL A 847 9.61 24.42 18.22
C VAL A 847 8.33 25.17 18.64
N GLY A 848 7.81 24.92 19.85
CA GLY A 848 6.66 25.62 20.43
C GLY A 848 6.96 26.94 21.17
N GLU A 849 8.23 27.36 21.35
CA GLU A 849 8.60 28.56 22.13
C GLU A 849 9.05 29.78 21.29
N CYS A 850 9.00 29.73 19.96
CA CYS A 850 9.37 30.85 19.07
C CYS A 850 8.19 31.50 18.36
#